data_AF-A0A6L9LH28-F1
#
_entry.id   AF-A0A6L9LH28-F1
#
_cell.length_a   1.000
_cell.length_b   1.000
_cell.length_c   1.000
_cell.angle_alpha   90.00
_cell.angle_beta   90.00
_cell.angle_gamma   90.00
#
_symmetry.space_group_name_H-M   'P 1'
#
loop_
_entity.id
_entity.type
_entity.pdbx_description
1 polymer ?
#
loop_
_entity_poly.entity_id
_entity_poly.type
_entity_poly.pdbx_seq_one_letter_code
_entity_poly.pdbx_strand_id
1 'polypeptide(L)'
;IGLVISIRSSYEERLLPEDTVRNSNLIKVIHQGFRSFEYEATKQFFLFYGLTLPSIPLLHPEFSNPLFLHLFCKGLQRKGLRRIPDGYEGITAIITFLLDAIDKALSEKWHYPVSLRLTQKIVEEIAAKLLDKAERSLPFDEAFYWLLDLPRLKAVPEPSRGQYIADLIAEGILSKNFTQRWDQDTQQMKGEEIIYFTYERFGDHLMVTHLINNHVDKNSPEYSFKQDTKLQLLISGEKAIHKNEGLVEAMAIQLPEKMGIELHQVLPQFANTGSLAGAFIESLLWRKLTSYTEKSKRYLQRIAETDQEEYWFDRLTQNLLLVTASPQHPFNSDFLHQSLMPLSMVERDSWWSKYIHFKYAREPEESEEVSAVQRLVDWAWSPASKENIEDESARLLGQTLAWFLTSSNRLLRDSTTKALVSLFENRIPILIQTLQTFEKINDPYVYERLWAVAYGCALRTKSTEKIKILSDYTYHTIFNRDEVYPHILLRDYARQVIEYADYLGLAEKNDLQKIRPPYKSKLPKRFPTNKEINEKYKLDYKSADFKKYHWSQNEILSSMITNSGGRMYGDFGRYVFEGNFSGWAKDISVNQLSNLAVQWIFEKYGYDVEKLGEFEAYIGRFKNGRDDVQSERIGKKYQWIAMHELLARVSDNVTHRDRWRDDKEVPYQGPWEPSVRDIDPTILIRKTSVKKGNVTWWNPNQEFDWQMPHANWISLHDDFPEPIQFIQFVNPEDGKEWLSLESHPSWQEPTLAHEDEYHTPKKNLWYQLRAYIVSDKAYSKFIEWGKTQDFFGKWMPEHREQRDLFSRELYWSPPYNSLVDQTQKDECIQHPWRRITVGYHHRNAGIENLEPVMVPIEDYIWSEQYDMSKEESISFYVPNSFLFDKLKLQFTETEGTFANSNGQIVCFDPSVAKAGDSCLLICKAEFLDMLNQQGLRVFWTVLGQKSIYHSAHGGEENFSQTVISGILHFKDDQLQFDRIIYDATEKYLEREKERPKERFSWKEVNPFTFEFDEEE
;
A
#
# COMPACT_ATOMS: atom_id res chain seq x y z
N ILE A 1 26.35 16.36 -27.32
CA ILE A 1 25.80 17.57 -26.65
C ILE A 1 24.29 17.54 -26.89
N GLY A 2 23.48 17.53 -25.83
CA GLY A 2 22.01 17.63 -25.92
C GLY A 2 21.54 19.02 -25.50
N LEU A 3 20.46 19.53 -26.09
CA LEU A 3 19.84 20.81 -25.76
C LEU A 3 18.42 20.55 -25.24
N VAL A 4 18.11 21.02 -24.03
CA VAL A 4 16.76 20.98 -23.46
C VAL A 4 16.25 22.42 -23.39
N ILE A 5 15.09 22.68 -23.98
CA ILE A 5 14.47 24.01 -24.02
C ILE A 5 13.09 23.93 -23.36
N SER A 6 12.85 24.73 -22.32
CA SER A 6 11.52 24.91 -21.75
C SER A 6 10.75 25.97 -22.53
N ILE A 7 9.64 25.58 -23.17
CA ILE A 7 8.80 26.48 -23.96
C ILE A 7 7.36 26.42 -23.43
N ARG A 8 6.71 27.58 -23.27
CA ARG A 8 5.26 27.62 -23.01
C ARG A 8 4.53 27.19 -24.27
N SER A 9 3.54 26.31 -24.15
CA SER A 9 2.76 25.77 -25.29
C SER A 9 2.23 26.85 -26.24
N SER A 10 1.80 28.00 -25.70
CA SER A 10 1.33 29.15 -26.49
C SER A 10 2.40 29.87 -27.33
N TYR A 11 3.68 29.68 -27.01
CA TYR A 11 4.81 30.23 -27.76
C TYR A 11 5.44 29.19 -28.70
N GLU A 12 4.97 27.95 -28.66
CA GLU A 12 5.56 26.81 -29.38
C GLU A 12 5.61 27.07 -30.89
N GLU A 13 4.47 27.41 -31.52
CA GLU A 13 4.38 27.65 -32.97
C GLU A 13 5.31 28.77 -33.47
N ARG A 14 5.64 29.73 -32.60
CA ARG A 14 6.49 30.88 -32.95
C ARG A 14 7.97 30.59 -32.74
N LEU A 15 8.32 29.87 -31.67
CA LEU A 15 9.71 29.56 -31.32
C LEU A 15 10.22 28.29 -32.03
N LEU A 16 9.30 27.40 -32.39
CA LEU A 16 9.54 26.16 -33.13
C LEU A 16 8.64 26.13 -34.38
N PRO A 17 9.10 26.73 -35.51
CA PRO A 17 8.38 26.63 -36.78
C PRO A 17 8.12 25.16 -37.15
N GLU A 18 6.99 24.85 -37.81
CA GLU A 18 6.59 23.47 -38.16
C GLU A 18 7.71 22.67 -38.84
N ASP A 19 8.51 23.33 -39.70
CA ASP A 19 9.63 22.72 -40.43
C ASP A 19 10.76 22.25 -39.51
N THR A 20 10.90 22.86 -38.33
CA THR A 20 11.90 22.48 -37.31
C THR A 20 11.42 21.22 -36.56
N VAL A 21 10.14 21.17 -36.20
CA VAL A 21 9.54 20.03 -35.47
C VAL A 21 9.44 18.78 -36.37
N ARG A 22 9.13 18.95 -37.66
CA ARG A 22 9.00 17.82 -38.61
C ARG A 22 10.34 17.21 -39.03
N ASN A 23 11.44 17.96 -39.00
CA ASN A 23 12.75 17.52 -39.50
C ASN A 23 13.78 17.18 -38.40
N SER A 24 13.38 17.12 -37.13
CA SER A 24 14.29 16.84 -36.02
C SER A 24 13.74 15.76 -35.09
N ASN A 25 14.62 14.93 -34.54
CA ASN A 25 14.30 13.91 -33.52
C ASN A 25 14.05 14.57 -32.15
N LEU A 26 13.18 15.58 -32.08
CA LEU A 26 12.85 16.27 -30.83
C LEU A 26 11.88 15.44 -30.00
N ILE A 27 12.26 15.17 -28.75
CA ILE A 27 11.38 14.54 -27.77
C ILE A 27 10.60 15.65 -27.08
N LYS A 28 9.27 15.61 -27.21
CA LYS A 28 8.37 16.54 -26.52
C LYS A 28 7.90 15.92 -25.21
N VAL A 29 8.11 16.64 -24.11
CA VAL A 29 7.60 16.28 -22.78
C VAL A 29 6.71 17.42 -22.29
N ILE A 30 5.47 17.12 -21.90
CA ILE A 30 4.52 18.10 -21.36
C ILE A 30 4.58 18.03 -19.83
N HIS A 31 4.92 19.14 -19.18
CA HIS A 31 5.00 19.21 -17.72
C HIS A 31 3.60 19.47 -17.12
N GLN A 32 3.05 18.51 -16.39
CA GLN A 32 1.69 18.56 -15.80
C GLN A 32 1.67 19.14 -14.36
N GLY A 33 2.76 19.77 -13.91
CA GLY A 33 2.85 20.32 -12.56
C GLY A 33 3.22 19.23 -11.54
N PHE A 34 2.55 19.23 -10.40
CA PHE A 34 2.67 18.21 -9.35
C PHE A 34 1.55 17.16 -9.41
N ARG A 35 0.86 17.02 -10.55
CA ARG A 35 -0.16 15.99 -10.73
C ARG A 35 0.41 14.62 -10.33
N SER A 36 -0.31 13.88 -9.49
CA SER A 36 0.09 12.59 -8.90
C SER A 36 1.23 12.62 -7.87
N PHE A 37 1.81 13.79 -7.59
CA PHE A 37 2.85 14.00 -6.58
C PHE A 37 2.48 15.13 -5.60
N GLU A 38 1.19 15.48 -5.49
CA GLU A 38 0.74 16.66 -4.74
C GLU A 38 1.09 16.55 -3.26
N TYR A 39 1.05 15.34 -2.70
CA TYR A 39 1.41 15.10 -1.30
C TYR A 39 2.88 15.38 -1.03
N GLU A 40 3.78 14.77 -1.81
CA GLU A 40 5.22 14.97 -1.62
C GLU A 40 5.59 16.43 -1.93
N ALA A 41 5.01 17.02 -2.97
CA ALA A 41 5.17 18.44 -3.26
C ALA A 41 4.69 19.32 -2.10
N THR A 42 3.49 19.10 -1.56
CA THR A 42 2.94 19.86 -0.42
C THR A 42 3.84 19.73 0.79
N LYS A 43 4.28 18.51 1.11
CA LYS A 43 5.19 18.25 2.22
C LYS A 43 6.50 19.01 2.06
N GLN A 44 7.15 18.90 0.90
CA GLN A 44 8.42 19.58 0.61
C GLN A 44 8.26 21.11 0.66
N PHE A 45 7.18 21.66 0.12
CA PHE A 45 6.90 23.10 0.18
C PHE A 45 6.66 23.56 1.62
N PHE A 46 5.83 22.87 2.39
CA PHE A 46 5.53 23.24 3.77
C PHE A 46 6.80 23.23 4.62
N LEU A 47 7.63 22.18 4.49
CA LEU A 47 8.93 22.11 5.15
C LEU A 47 9.85 23.26 4.72
N PHE A 48 9.96 23.55 3.43
CA PHE A 48 10.76 24.65 2.90
C PHE A 48 10.34 26.01 3.46
N TYR A 49 9.04 26.26 3.59
CA TYR A 49 8.49 27.52 4.12
C TYR A 49 8.44 27.57 5.67
N GLY A 50 8.78 26.48 6.37
CA GLY A 50 8.70 26.40 7.83
C GLY A 50 7.26 26.31 8.36
N LEU A 51 6.36 25.72 7.56
CA LEU A 51 4.95 25.48 7.90
C LEU A 51 4.76 24.08 8.50
N THR A 52 3.79 23.96 9.39
CA THR A 52 3.36 22.69 9.99
C THR A 52 2.58 21.91 8.95
N LEU A 53 2.94 20.63 8.74
CA LEU A 53 2.21 19.75 7.83
C LEU A 53 0.73 19.68 8.24
N PRO A 54 -0.18 19.64 7.25
CA PRO A 54 -1.60 19.59 7.55
C PRO A 54 -2.00 18.34 8.32
N SER A 55 -3.01 18.50 9.18
CA SER A 55 -3.56 17.44 10.04
C SER A 55 -4.37 16.41 9.25
N ILE A 56 -4.99 16.81 8.15
CA ILE A 56 -5.70 15.95 7.19
C ILE A 56 -4.98 16.02 5.84
N PRO A 57 -5.11 15.01 4.97
CA PRO A 57 -4.64 15.14 3.59
C PRO A 57 -5.25 16.43 3.00
N LEU A 58 -4.41 17.40 2.63
CA LEU A 58 -4.87 18.55 1.86
C LEU A 58 -5.12 18.06 0.45
N LEU A 59 -6.38 17.70 0.21
CA LEU A 59 -6.83 17.13 -1.05
C LEU A 59 -7.20 18.22 -2.06
N HIS A 60 -6.61 19.41 -1.95
CA HIS A 60 -6.87 20.53 -2.85
C HIS A 60 -6.25 20.22 -4.22
N PRO A 61 -7.03 19.95 -5.28
CA PRO A 61 -6.48 19.68 -6.61
C PRO A 61 -5.58 20.81 -7.13
N GLU A 62 -5.77 22.03 -6.65
CA GLU A 62 -5.00 23.24 -6.95
C GLU A 62 -3.56 23.17 -6.44
N PHE A 63 -3.27 22.33 -5.46
CA PHE A 63 -1.89 22.07 -5.03
C PHE A 63 -1.09 21.28 -6.07
N SER A 64 -1.76 20.69 -7.08
CA SER A 64 -1.07 20.19 -8.28
C SER A 64 -0.42 21.32 -9.09
N ASN A 65 -0.87 22.57 -8.93
CA ASN A 65 -0.26 23.72 -9.57
C ASN A 65 0.90 24.25 -8.69
N PRO A 66 2.17 24.14 -9.16
CA PRO A 66 3.32 24.56 -8.35
C PRO A 66 3.29 26.03 -7.95
N LEU A 67 2.74 26.88 -8.81
CA LEU A 67 2.67 28.32 -8.54
C LEU A 67 1.63 28.63 -7.48
N PHE A 68 0.47 27.98 -7.51
CA PHE A 68 -0.55 28.18 -6.48
C PHE A 68 -0.03 27.72 -5.11
N LEU A 69 0.54 26.51 -5.02
CA LEU A 69 1.14 26.01 -3.78
C LEU A 69 2.26 26.91 -3.27
N HIS A 70 3.12 27.41 -4.17
CA HIS A 70 4.16 28.40 -3.87
C HIS A 70 3.57 29.68 -3.25
N LEU A 71 2.61 30.31 -3.94
CA LEU A 71 1.99 31.56 -3.52
C LEU A 71 1.26 31.41 -2.19
N PHE A 72 0.57 30.30 -1.99
CA PHE A 72 -0.11 29.97 -0.75
C PHE A 72 0.87 29.89 0.43
N CYS A 73 1.92 29.07 0.31
CA CYS A 73 2.91 28.89 1.37
C CYS A 73 3.69 30.18 1.67
N LYS A 74 4.09 30.90 0.61
CA LYS A 74 4.75 32.21 0.72
C LYS A 74 3.87 33.25 1.40
N GLY A 75 2.57 33.24 1.12
CA GLY A 75 1.57 34.09 1.77
C GLY A 75 1.51 33.85 3.28
N LEU A 76 1.44 32.58 3.71
CA LEU A 76 1.44 32.19 5.13
C LEU A 76 2.70 32.68 5.85
N GLN A 77 3.87 32.43 5.25
CA GLN A 77 5.15 32.85 5.80
C GLN A 77 5.25 34.38 5.95
N ARG A 78 4.85 35.16 4.93
CA ARG A 78 4.87 36.64 4.96
C ARG A 78 3.98 37.24 6.06
N LYS A 79 2.95 36.52 6.50
CA LYS A 79 2.06 36.92 7.60
C LYS A 79 2.52 36.39 8.97
N GLY A 80 3.62 35.65 9.02
CA GLY A 80 4.16 35.07 10.26
C GLY A 80 3.37 33.87 10.76
N LEU A 81 2.56 33.24 9.90
CA LEU A 81 1.80 32.04 10.24
C LEU A 81 2.66 30.80 10.00
N ARG A 82 2.60 29.86 10.95
CA ARG A 82 3.26 28.54 10.85
C ARG A 82 2.30 27.40 10.57
N ARG A 83 1.00 27.66 10.50
CA ARG A 83 -0.06 26.70 10.18
C ARG A 83 -1.14 27.39 9.38
N ILE A 84 -1.93 26.61 8.65
CA ILE A 84 -3.16 27.09 8.03
C ILE A 84 -4.13 27.47 9.16
N PRO A 85 -4.64 28.71 9.22
CA PRO A 85 -5.53 29.09 10.32
C PRO A 85 -6.93 28.51 10.17
N ASP A 86 -7.55 28.17 11.30
CA ASP A 86 -8.92 27.69 11.38
C ASP A 86 -9.89 28.75 10.82
N GLY A 87 -10.80 28.36 9.92
CA GLY A 87 -11.73 29.29 9.26
C GLY A 87 -11.20 29.97 7.98
N TYR A 88 -10.03 29.56 7.46
CA TYR A 88 -9.61 29.80 6.05
C TYR A 88 -10.32 28.87 5.06
N GLU A 89 -11.44 28.29 5.50
CA GLU A 89 -12.29 27.38 4.75
C GLU A 89 -12.96 28.17 3.62
N GLY A 90 -12.37 28.01 2.44
CA GLY A 90 -12.93 28.44 1.20
C GLY A 90 -11.99 29.32 0.38
N ILE A 91 -12.00 29.05 -0.92
CA ILE A 91 -11.07 29.65 -1.89
C ILE A 91 -11.13 31.19 -1.88
N THR A 92 -12.29 31.78 -1.56
CA THR A 92 -12.44 33.25 -1.42
C THR A 92 -11.55 33.83 -0.32
N ALA A 93 -11.44 33.13 0.82
CA ALA A 93 -10.58 33.56 1.93
C ALA A 93 -9.09 33.43 1.55
N ILE A 94 -8.73 32.34 0.86
CA ILE A 94 -7.38 32.11 0.34
C ILE A 94 -6.96 33.21 -0.64
N ILE A 95 -7.85 33.57 -1.58
CA ILE A 95 -7.62 34.64 -2.56
C ILE A 95 -7.42 35.98 -1.86
N THR A 96 -8.31 36.33 -0.93
CA THR A 96 -8.23 37.58 -0.16
C THR A 96 -6.92 37.65 0.61
N PHE A 97 -6.50 36.54 1.21
CA PHE A 97 -5.27 36.44 1.95
C PHE A 97 -4.02 36.60 1.09
N LEU A 98 -3.99 35.97 -0.08
CA LEU A 98 -2.91 36.14 -1.04
C LEU A 98 -2.79 37.60 -1.48
N LEU A 99 -3.92 38.23 -1.80
CA LEU A 99 -3.98 39.65 -2.17
C LEU A 99 -3.47 40.55 -1.03
N ASP A 100 -3.88 40.31 0.21
CA ASP A 100 -3.39 41.07 1.38
C ASP A 100 -1.87 40.93 1.58
N ALA A 101 -1.31 39.74 1.31
CA ALA A 101 0.12 39.49 1.44
C ALA A 101 0.93 40.20 0.34
N ILE A 102 0.41 40.21 -0.90
CA ILE A 102 1.03 40.92 -2.03
C ILE A 102 0.89 42.43 -1.83
N ASP A 103 -0.28 42.90 -1.39
CA ASP A 103 -0.52 44.32 -1.14
C ASP A 103 0.43 44.87 -0.08
N LYS A 104 0.68 44.12 0.99
CA LYS A 104 1.70 44.49 1.99
C LYS A 104 3.10 44.60 1.37
N ALA A 105 3.51 43.63 0.56
CA ALA A 105 4.82 43.64 -0.08
C ALA A 105 4.98 44.82 -1.06
N LEU A 106 3.96 45.10 -1.87
CA LEU A 106 3.97 46.21 -2.82
C LEU A 106 3.86 47.57 -2.12
N SER A 107 3.11 47.65 -1.02
CA SER A 107 3.03 48.84 -0.15
C SER A 107 4.40 49.19 0.45
N GLU A 108 5.14 48.18 0.92
CA GLU A 108 6.50 48.36 1.43
C GLU A 108 7.47 48.79 0.32
N LYS A 109 7.39 48.15 -0.86
CA LYS A 109 8.25 48.44 -2.02
C LYS A 109 8.03 49.83 -2.61
N TRP A 110 6.78 50.27 -2.69
CA TRP A 110 6.38 51.51 -3.38
C TRP A 110 5.92 52.63 -2.43
N HIS A 111 6.02 52.40 -1.12
CA HIS A 111 5.79 53.39 -0.05
C HIS A 111 4.41 54.05 -0.05
N TYR A 112 3.34 53.33 -0.45
CA TYR A 112 1.96 53.79 -0.27
C TYR A 112 1.33 53.17 1.01
N PRO A 113 0.30 53.79 1.64
CA PRO A 113 -0.31 53.22 2.84
C PRO A 113 -1.00 51.87 2.59
N VAL A 114 -0.59 50.81 3.31
CA VAL A 114 -1.17 49.46 3.20
C VAL A 114 -2.68 49.41 3.47
N SER A 115 -3.20 50.35 4.26
CA SER A 115 -4.65 50.47 4.51
C SER A 115 -5.46 50.82 3.27
N LEU A 116 -4.82 51.27 2.17
CA LEU A 116 -5.49 51.53 0.90
C LEU A 116 -5.97 50.25 0.22
N ARG A 117 -5.35 49.09 0.49
CA ARG A 117 -5.62 47.83 -0.21
C ARG A 117 -5.58 48.01 -1.72
N LEU A 118 -4.51 48.63 -2.21
CA LEU A 118 -4.44 49.13 -3.58
C LEU A 118 -4.49 47.99 -4.60
N THR A 119 -3.73 46.93 -4.36
CA THR A 119 -3.67 45.71 -5.18
C THR A 119 -5.04 45.10 -5.33
N GLN A 120 -5.75 44.89 -4.21
CA GLN A 120 -7.11 44.35 -4.21
C GLN A 120 -8.04 45.20 -5.10
N LYS A 121 -8.03 46.53 -4.93
CA LYS A 121 -8.87 47.43 -5.72
C LYS A 121 -8.52 47.41 -7.20
N ILE A 122 -7.24 47.45 -7.56
CA ILE A 122 -6.80 47.42 -8.97
C ILE A 122 -7.25 46.12 -9.64
N VAL A 123 -7.09 45.00 -8.93
CA VAL A 123 -7.52 43.67 -9.41
C VAL A 123 -9.05 43.58 -9.56
N GLU A 124 -9.82 44.19 -8.66
CA GLU A 124 -11.28 44.31 -8.81
C GLU A 124 -11.69 45.17 -10.02
N GLU A 125 -10.97 46.26 -10.32
CA GLU A 125 -11.21 47.07 -11.53
C GLU A 125 -10.89 46.26 -12.81
N ILE A 126 -9.82 45.45 -12.80
CA ILE A 126 -9.48 44.55 -13.92
C ILE A 126 -10.60 43.53 -14.14
N ALA A 127 -11.08 42.90 -13.06
CA ALA A 127 -12.19 41.94 -13.13
C ALA A 127 -13.47 42.58 -13.69
N ALA A 128 -13.81 43.80 -13.26
CA ALA A 128 -14.93 44.56 -13.79
C ALA A 128 -14.78 44.85 -15.30
N LYS A 129 -13.58 45.28 -15.73
CA LYS A 129 -13.28 45.58 -17.13
C LYS A 129 -13.41 44.35 -18.02
N LEU A 130 -12.94 43.19 -17.56
CA LEU A 130 -13.07 41.90 -18.25
C LEU A 130 -14.54 41.49 -18.41
N LEU A 131 -15.34 41.64 -17.35
CA LEU A 131 -16.78 41.37 -17.37
C LEU A 131 -17.52 42.27 -18.36
N ASP A 132 -17.23 43.58 -18.37
CA ASP A 132 -17.90 44.54 -19.27
C ASP A 132 -17.60 44.25 -20.74
N LYS A 133 -16.41 43.71 -21.06
CA LYS A 133 -16.04 43.28 -22.40
C LYS A 133 -16.51 41.87 -22.76
N ALA A 134 -16.97 41.09 -21.78
CA ALA A 134 -17.21 39.65 -21.92
C ALA A 134 -15.99 38.86 -22.47
N GLU A 135 -14.79 39.27 -22.05
CA GLU A 135 -13.49 38.65 -22.42
C GLU A 135 -12.78 38.08 -21.19
N ARG A 136 -11.84 37.14 -21.39
CA ARG A 136 -11.03 36.50 -20.34
C ARG A 136 -9.62 37.07 -20.21
N SER A 137 -9.23 37.92 -21.16
CA SER A 137 -7.93 38.56 -21.24
C SER A 137 -8.10 39.94 -21.89
N LEU A 138 -7.13 40.83 -21.70
CA LEU A 138 -7.07 42.13 -22.35
C LEU A 138 -5.77 42.23 -23.18
N PRO A 139 -5.76 42.92 -24.33
CA PRO A 139 -4.51 43.33 -24.98
C PRO A 139 -3.60 44.07 -23.99
N PHE A 140 -2.31 43.73 -23.97
CA PHE A 140 -1.36 44.24 -22.97
C PHE A 140 -1.23 45.76 -23.05
N ASP A 141 -1.14 46.31 -24.26
CA ASP A 141 -1.04 47.74 -24.50
C ASP A 141 -2.28 48.50 -24.01
N GLU A 142 -3.47 48.02 -24.38
CA GLU A 142 -4.74 48.59 -23.93
C GLU A 142 -4.83 48.58 -22.40
N ALA A 143 -4.55 47.43 -21.78
CA ALA A 143 -4.63 47.29 -20.34
C ALA A 143 -3.58 48.14 -19.61
N PHE A 144 -2.35 48.22 -20.13
CA PHE A 144 -1.27 48.99 -19.53
C PHE A 144 -1.60 50.48 -19.46
N TYR A 145 -2.03 51.09 -20.57
CA TYR A 145 -2.39 52.50 -20.59
C TYR A 145 -3.66 52.78 -19.78
N TRP A 146 -4.68 51.91 -19.86
CA TRP A 146 -5.88 52.04 -19.04
C TRP A 146 -5.58 52.00 -17.55
N LEU A 147 -4.71 51.09 -17.09
CA LEU A 147 -4.30 51.00 -15.68
C LEU A 147 -3.54 52.25 -15.23
N LEU A 148 -2.67 52.82 -16.08
CA LEU A 148 -1.95 54.06 -15.78
C LEU A 148 -2.90 55.25 -15.51
N ASP A 149 -4.03 55.29 -16.21
CA ASP A 149 -5.03 56.35 -16.08
C ASP A 149 -5.98 56.16 -14.89
N LEU A 150 -5.98 54.99 -14.24
CA LEU A 150 -6.87 54.74 -13.10
C LEU A 150 -6.55 55.71 -11.93
N PRO A 151 -7.56 56.44 -11.40
CA PRO A 151 -7.36 57.38 -10.30
C PRO A 151 -6.72 56.74 -9.07
N ARG A 152 -7.01 55.46 -8.81
CA ARG A 152 -6.48 54.70 -7.68
C ARG A 152 -4.97 54.50 -7.78
N LEU A 153 -4.43 54.32 -8.99
CA LEU A 153 -2.99 54.09 -9.20
C LEU A 153 -2.15 55.33 -8.90
N LYS A 154 -2.76 56.52 -8.81
CA LYS A 154 -2.09 57.75 -8.37
C LYS A 154 -1.53 57.67 -6.95
N ALA A 155 -1.95 56.69 -6.15
CA ALA A 155 -1.35 56.38 -4.85
C ALA A 155 0.10 55.88 -4.96
N VAL A 156 0.50 55.32 -6.11
CA VAL A 156 1.89 54.94 -6.40
C VAL A 156 2.65 56.16 -6.93
N PRO A 157 3.85 56.48 -6.39
CA PRO A 157 4.68 57.58 -6.86
C PRO A 157 5.07 57.44 -8.34
N GLU A 158 5.17 58.56 -9.06
CA GLU A 158 5.88 58.61 -10.34
C GLU A 158 7.40 58.53 -10.09
N PRO A 159 8.19 57.85 -10.95
CA PRO A 159 7.85 57.18 -12.21
C PRO A 159 7.43 55.69 -12.07
N SER A 160 7.14 55.24 -10.85
CA SER A 160 7.03 53.82 -10.51
C SER A 160 5.71 53.15 -10.93
N ARG A 161 4.73 53.88 -11.48
CA ARG A 161 3.41 53.34 -11.81
C ARG A 161 3.44 52.24 -12.86
N GLY A 162 4.24 52.40 -13.91
CA GLY A 162 4.43 51.35 -14.92
C GLY A 162 5.10 50.10 -14.33
N GLN A 163 6.07 50.31 -13.43
CA GLN A 163 6.75 49.21 -12.74
C GLN A 163 5.83 48.49 -11.73
N TYR A 164 4.89 49.20 -11.10
CA TYR A 164 3.85 48.57 -10.28
C TYR A 164 2.99 47.60 -11.11
N ILE A 165 2.60 47.96 -12.33
CA ILE A 165 1.85 47.06 -13.23
C ILE A 165 2.71 45.83 -13.59
N ALA A 166 4.00 46.04 -13.87
CA ALA A 166 4.94 44.93 -14.11
C ALA A 166 5.12 44.05 -12.87
N ASP A 167 5.06 44.62 -11.66
CA ASP A 167 5.14 43.88 -10.40
C ASP A 167 3.90 43.03 -10.15
N LEU A 168 2.70 43.42 -10.61
CA LEU A 168 1.52 42.54 -10.57
C LEU A 168 1.75 41.26 -11.38
N ILE A 169 2.55 41.34 -12.46
CA ILE A 169 2.96 40.19 -13.24
C ILE A 169 4.06 39.40 -12.51
N ALA A 170 5.05 40.10 -11.94
CA ALA A 170 6.16 39.46 -11.23
C ALA A 170 5.74 38.75 -9.93
N GLU A 171 4.74 39.27 -9.22
CA GLU A 171 4.15 38.63 -8.03
C GLU A 171 3.11 37.56 -8.40
N GLY A 172 2.86 37.30 -9.69
CA GLY A 172 2.02 36.20 -10.16
C GLY A 172 0.51 36.41 -10.03
N ILE A 173 0.05 37.67 -9.93
CA ILE A 173 -1.39 38.00 -10.00
C ILE A 173 -1.87 37.95 -11.45
N LEU A 174 -1.08 38.57 -12.34
CA LEU A 174 -1.35 38.63 -13.76
C LEU A 174 -0.28 37.87 -14.54
N SER A 175 -0.67 37.30 -15.67
CA SER A 175 0.25 36.70 -16.60
C SER A 175 0.16 37.35 -17.96
N LYS A 176 1.33 37.52 -18.56
CA LYS A 176 1.47 37.95 -19.93
C LYS A 176 1.61 36.71 -20.82
N ASN A 177 0.84 36.64 -21.89
CA ASN A 177 0.91 35.58 -22.89
C ASN A 177 0.66 36.15 -24.29
N PHE A 178 0.80 35.31 -25.29
CA PHE A 178 0.55 35.67 -26.68
C PHE A 178 -0.67 34.90 -27.18
N THR A 179 -1.51 35.57 -27.94
CA THR A 179 -2.64 34.94 -28.63
C THR A 179 -2.67 35.39 -30.08
N GLN A 180 -3.26 34.57 -30.95
CA GLN A 180 -3.53 34.93 -32.32
C GLN A 180 -5.02 35.27 -32.44
N ARG A 181 -5.31 36.50 -32.82
CA ARG A 181 -6.68 36.95 -33.08
C ARG A 181 -6.86 37.15 -34.57
N TRP A 182 -8.00 36.69 -35.09
CA TRP A 182 -8.39 37.00 -36.45
C TRP A 182 -8.64 38.50 -36.58
N ASP A 183 -7.77 39.17 -37.32
CA ASP A 183 -7.88 40.60 -37.60
C ASP A 183 -8.78 40.77 -38.83
N GLN A 184 -9.94 41.41 -38.62
CA GLN A 184 -10.96 41.56 -39.66
C GLN A 184 -10.51 42.51 -40.78
N ASP A 185 -9.61 43.46 -40.49
CA ASP A 185 -9.14 44.45 -41.45
C ASP A 185 -8.05 43.87 -42.36
N THR A 186 -7.18 43.03 -41.80
CA THR A 186 -6.06 42.41 -42.53
C THR A 186 -6.36 41.02 -43.06
N GLN A 187 -7.49 40.40 -42.66
CA GLN A 187 -7.87 39.02 -42.97
C GLN A 187 -6.75 38.01 -42.66
N GLN A 188 -6.00 38.27 -41.60
CA GLN A 188 -4.88 37.44 -41.15
C GLN A 188 -4.95 37.25 -39.64
N MET A 189 -4.31 36.18 -39.17
CA MET A 189 -4.08 36.00 -37.74
C MET A 189 -3.03 37.02 -37.29
N LYS A 190 -3.48 38.02 -36.53
CA LYS A 190 -2.58 38.99 -35.91
C LYS A 190 -2.24 38.50 -34.51
N GLY A 191 -0.95 38.37 -34.27
CA GLY A 191 -0.42 38.06 -32.97
C GLY A 191 -0.45 39.28 -32.06
N GLU A 192 -1.09 39.16 -30.90
CA GLU A 192 -1.15 40.21 -29.88
C GLU A 192 -0.70 39.67 -28.51
N GLU A 193 0.02 40.51 -27.77
CA GLU A 193 0.33 40.21 -26.37
C GLU A 193 -0.89 40.54 -25.51
N ILE A 194 -1.25 39.62 -24.62
CA ILE A 194 -2.41 39.74 -23.74
C ILE A 194 -2.00 39.64 -22.27
N ILE A 195 -2.79 40.26 -21.40
CA ILE A 195 -2.79 40.04 -19.95
C ILE A 195 -4.07 39.35 -19.50
N TYR A 196 -3.95 38.48 -18.51
CA TYR A 196 -5.07 37.80 -17.86
C TYR A 196 -4.64 37.43 -16.44
N PHE A 197 -5.58 37.00 -15.61
CA PHE A 197 -5.26 36.47 -14.28
C PHE A 197 -4.43 35.19 -14.42
N THR A 198 -3.30 35.12 -13.71
CA THR A 198 -2.39 33.96 -13.78
C THR A 198 -3.07 32.65 -13.46
N TYR A 199 -4.09 32.71 -12.60
CA TYR A 199 -4.91 31.57 -12.24
C TYR A 199 -6.37 31.87 -12.61
N GLU A 200 -6.97 31.05 -13.47
CA GLU A 200 -8.31 31.32 -14.01
C GLU A 200 -9.38 31.37 -12.92
N ARG A 201 -9.39 30.40 -11.99
CA ARG A 201 -10.33 30.43 -10.84
C ARG A 201 -10.13 31.66 -9.97
N PHE A 202 -8.91 32.18 -9.84
CA PHE A 202 -8.68 33.46 -9.14
C PHE A 202 -9.47 34.61 -9.79
N GLY A 203 -9.38 34.71 -11.12
CA GLY A 203 -10.14 35.67 -11.92
C GLY A 203 -11.65 35.47 -11.79
N ASP A 204 -12.13 34.23 -11.84
CA ASP A 204 -13.55 33.88 -11.68
C ASP A 204 -14.11 34.36 -10.34
N HIS A 205 -13.41 34.10 -9.26
CA HIS A 205 -13.85 34.51 -7.92
C HIS A 205 -13.91 36.03 -7.75
N LEU A 206 -13.00 36.76 -8.36
CA LEU A 206 -13.00 38.23 -8.34
C LEU A 206 -14.14 38.81 -9.19
N MET A 207 -14.34 38.26 -10.38
CA MET A 207 -15.47 38.64 -11.24
C MET A 207 -16.82 38.36 -10.56
N VAL A 208 -16.99 37.17 -9.97
CA VAL A 208 -18.19 36.84 -9.19
C VAL A 208 -18.34 37.72 -7.96
N THR A 209 -17.25 38.06 -7.27
CA THR A 209 -17.29 39.03 -6.16
C THR A 209 -17.84 40.37 -6.64
N HIS A 210 -17.36 40.87 -7.77
CA HIS A 210 -17.86 42.11 -8.37
C HIS A 210 -19.34 42.01 -8.75
N LEU A 211 -19.75 40.90 -9.37
CA LEU A 211 -21.13 40.66 -9.76
C LEU A 211 -22.08 40.62 -8.55
N ILE A 212 -21.73 39.87 -7.50
CA ILE A 212 -22.56 39.76 -6.29
C ILE A 212 -22.66 41.11 -5.58
N ASN A 213 -21.55 41.84 -5.44
CA ASN A 213 -21.54 43.10 -4.69
C ASN A 213 -22.32 44.22 -5.39
N ASN A 214 -22.36 44.24 -6.72
CA ASN A 214 -22.92 45.36 -7.50
C ASN A 214 -24.25 45.04 -8.19
N HIS A 215 -24.61 43.77 -8.38
CA HIS A 215 -25.77 43.36 -9.18
C HIS A 215 -26.76 42.43 -8.47
N VAL A 216 -26.42 41.86 -7.30
CA VAL A 216 -27.36 41.05 -6.50
C VAL A 216 -28.06 41.92 -5.46
N ASP A 217 -29.40 41.95 -5.49
CA ASP A 217 -30.24 42.58 -4.47
C ASP A 217 -30.21 41.73 -3.20
N LYS A 218 -29.69 42.29 -2.10
CA LYS A 218 -29.55 41.57 -0.82
C LYS A 218 -30.89 41.16 -0.20
N ASN A 219 -31.95 41.93 -0.43
CA ASN A 219 -33.27 41.65 0.15
C ASN A 219 -34.06 40.67 -0.71
N SER A 220 -33.84 40.69 -2.03
CA SER A 220 -34.55 39.83 -2.98
C SER A 220 -33.60 39.23 -4.04
N PRO A 221 -32.63 38.38 -3.67
CA PRO A 221 -31.59 37.91 -4.58
C PRO A 221 -32.13 37.22 -5.83
N GLU A 222 -33.27 36.54 -5.71
CA GLU A 222 -33.95 35.83 -6.81
C GLU A 222 -34.32 36.76 -7.99
N TYR A 223 -34.60 38.04 -7.73
CA TYR A 223 -34.95 38.99 -8.77
C TYR A 223 -33.75 39.44 -9.60
N SER A 224 -32.54 39.40 -9.03
CA SER A 224 -31.29 39.73 -9.72
C SER A 224 -30.91 38.73 -10.81
N PHE A 225 -31.58 37.58 -10.88
CA PHE A 225 -31.37 36.55 -11.90
C PHE A 225 -32.51 36.49 -12.94
N LYS A 226 -33.48 37.42 -12.89
CA LYS A 226 -34.57 37.54 -13.87
C LYS A 226 -34.10 38.20 -15.17
N GLN A 227 -34.94 38.14 -16.20
CA GLN A 227 -34.68 38.66 -17.55
C GLN A 227 -34.15 40.11 -17.54
N ASP A 228 -33.24 40.41 -18.47
CA ASP A 228 -32.62 41.73 -18.72
C ASP A 228 -31.61 42.21 -17.65
N THR A 229 -31.09 41.31 -16.81
CA THR A 229 -30.01 41.60 -15.86
C THR A 229 -28.64 41.12 -16.39
N LYS A 230 -27.54 41.79 -15.99
CA LYS A 230 -26.16 41.34 -16.31
C LYS A 230 -25.89 39.90 -15.87
N LEU A 231 -26.47 39.49 -14.74
CA LEU A 231 -26.35 38.14 -14.19
C LEU A 231 -27.10 37.11 -15.05
N GLN A 232 -28.31 37.43 -15.52
CA GLN A 232 -29.11 36.54 -16.36
C GLN A 232 -28.43 36.25 -17.71
N LEU A 233 -27.65 37.19 -18.28
CA LEU A 233 -26.91 36.95 -19.52
C LEU A 233 -25.88 35.82 -19.40
N LEU A 234 -25.25 35.67 -18.22
CA LEU A 234 -24.25 34.64 -17.95
C LEU A 234 -24.86 33.23 -17.83
N ILE A 235 -26.16 33.14 -17.58
CA ILE A 235 -26.91 31.92 -17.25
C ILE A 235 -28.21 31.79 -18.07
N SER A 236 -28.30 32.49 -19.20
CA SER A 236 -29.52 32.64 -20.01
C SER A 236 -30.02 31.34 -20.65
N GLY A 237 -29.19 30.29 -20.62
CA GLY A 237 -29.48 28.92 -21.05
C GLY A 237 -28.26 28.03 -20.84
N GLU A 238 -28.38 26.72 -21.07
CA GLU A 238 -27.29 25.75 -20.84
C GLU A 238 -25.99 26.10 -21.58
N LYS A 239 -26.07 26.58 -22.82
CA LYS A 239 -24.89 27.04 -23.57
C LYS A 239 -24.17 28.21 -22.89
N ALA A 240 -24.92 29.14 -22.30
CA ALA A 240 -24.34 30.28 -21.59
C ALA A 240 -23.72 29.81 -20.26
N ILE A 241 -24.39 28.90 -19.55
CA ILE A 241 -23.89 28.29 -18.31
C ILE A 241 -22.57 27.55 -18.58
N HIS A 242 -22.52 26.70 -19.61
CA HIS A 242 -21.30 25.98 -20.01
C HIS A 242 -20.18 26.92 -20.45
N LYS A 243 -20.49 27.99 -21.20
CA LYS A 243 -19.48 28.99 -21.59
C LYS A 243 -18.87 29.71 -20.38
N ASN A 244 -19.63 29.83 -19.30
CA ASN A 244 -19.27 30.56 -18.09
C ASN A 244 -19.04 29.62 -16.89
N GLU A 245 -18.69 28.35 -17.11
CA GLU A 245 -18.63 27.33 -16.07
C GLU A 245 -17.82 27.76 -14.83
N GLY A 246 -16.61 28.31 -15.01
CA GLY A 246 -15.80 28.83 -13.89
C GLY A 246 -16.47 29.95 -13.07
N LEU A 247 -17.26 30.82 -13.71
CA LEU A 247 -18.07 31.83 -13.01
C LEU A 247 -19.25 31.19 -12.27
N VAL A 248 -19.85 30.15 -12.85
CA VAL A 248 -20.96 29.41 -12.24
C VAL A 248 -20.47 28.62 -11.02
N GLU A 249 -19.30 27.98 -11.10
CA GLU A 249 -18.62 27.33 -9.96
C GLU A 249 -18.32 28.34 -8.85
N ALA A 250 -17.74 29.50 -9.19
CA ALA A 250 -17.46 30.55 -8.22
C ALA A 250 -18.74 31.16 -7.61
N MET A 251 -19.83 31.27 -8.38
CA MET A 251 -21.15 31.70 -7.87
C MET A 251 -21.74 30.68 -6.91
N ALA A 252 -21.62 29.38 -7.24
CA ALA A 252 -22.05 28.31 -6.35
C ALA A 252 -21.35 28.46 -5.00
N ILE A 253 -20.06 28.80 -4.96
CA ILE A 253 -19.35 29.05 -3.69
C ILE A 253 -19.84 30.32 -2.97
N GLN A 254 -19.85 31.47 -3.67
CA GLN A 254 -19.98 32.77 -3.01
C GLN A 254 -21.42 33.20 -2.68
N LEU A 255 -22.43 32.72 -3.41
CA LEU A 255 -23.84 33.05 -3.13
C LEU A 255 -24.30 32.52 -1.76
N PRO A 256 -24.06 31.24 -1.41
CA PRO A 256 -24.33 30.74 -0.06
C PRO A 256 -23.54 31.49 1.02
N GLU A 257 -22.25 31.76 0.79
CA GLU A 257 -21.41 32.45 1.78
C GLU A 257 -21.84 33.89 2.06
N LYS A 258 -22.25 34.64 1.02
CA LYS A 258 -22.55 36.07 1.12
C LYS A 258 -24.03 36.36 1.33
N MET A 259 -24.91 35.52 0.77
CA MET A 259 -26.36 35.76 0.72
C MET A 259 -27.17 34.65 1.40
N GLY A 260 -26.56 33.51 1.76
CA GLY A 260 -27.27 32.38 2.38
C GLY A 260 -28.27 31.67 1.45
N ILE A 261 -28.08 31.80 0.13
CA ILE A 261 -28.96 31.21 -0.89
C ILE A 261 -28.15 30.33 -1.84
N GLU A 262 -28.68 29.15 -2.13
CA GLU A 262 -28.10 28.21 -3.08
C GLU A 262 -28.41 28.60 -4.53
N LEU A 263 -27.47 28.34 -5.44
CA LEU A 263 -27.60 28.68 -6.85
C LEU A 263 -28.84 28.02 -7.51
N HIS A 264 -29.16 26.78 -7.15
CA HIS A 264 -30.34 26.08 -7.67
C HIS A 264 -31.67 26.70 -7.23
N GLN A 265 -31.68 27.52 -6.17
CA GLN A 265 -32.90 28.22 -5.73
C GLN A 265 -33.22 29.43 -6.60
N VAL A 266 -32.18 30.12 -7.08
CA VAL A 266 -32.35 31.27 -7.98
C VAL A 266 -32.48 30.84 -9.45
N LEU A 267 -32.07 29.60 -9.78
CA LEU A 267 -32.17 28.99 -11.10
C LEU A 267 -32.84 27.60 -11.06
N PRO A 268 -34.08 27.49 -10.57
CA PRO A 268 -34.75 26.20 -10.37
C PRO A 268 -34.93 25.41 -11.67
N GLN A 269 -35.08 26.09 -12.81
CA GLN A 269 -35.22 25.47 -14.13
C GLN A 269 -33.95 24.72 -14.59
N PHE A 270 -32.79 25.07 -14.03
CA PHE A 270 -31.51 24.44 -14.35
C PHE A 270 -31.00 23.55 -13.21
N ALA A 271 -31.78 23.35 -12.14
CA ALA A 271 -31.35 22.62 -10.95
C ALA A 271 -30.98 21.14 -11.21
N ASN A 272 -31.39 20.56 -12.34
CA ASN A 272 -31.02 19.19 -12.73
C ASN A 272 -30.04 19.15 -13.91
N THR A 273 -29.50 20.30 -14.35
CA THR A 273 -28.50 20.30 -15.45
C THR A 273 -27.13 19.94 -14.90
N GLY A 274 -26.34 19.22 -15.71
CA GLY A 274 -24.99 18.80 -15.34
C GLY A 274 -24.12 19.96 -14.86
N SER A 275 -24.20 21.12 -15.50
CA SER A 275 -23.39 22.28 -15.11
C SER A 275 -23.72 22.85 -13.73
N LEU A 276 -25.00 22.93 -13.31
CA LEU A 276 -25.36 23.43 -11.98
C LEU A 276 -25.12 22.38 -10.89
N ALA A 277 -25.38 21.10 -11.19
CA ALA A 277 -25.05 20.01 -10.29
C ALA A 277 -23.53 19.93 -10.07
N GLY A 278 -22.74 19.99 -11.14
CA GLY A 278 -21.28 20.05 -11.11
C GLY A 278 -20.76 21.23 -10.29
N ALA A 279 -21.27 22.44 -10.54
CA ALA A 279 -20.86 23.62 -9.78
C ALA A 279 -21.18 23.50 -8.28
N PHE A 280 -22.30 22.88 -7.91
CA PHE A 280 -22.60 22.58 -6.52
C PHE A 280 -21.65 21.52 -5.93
N ILE A 281 -21.37 20.44 -6.66
CA ILE A 281 -20.45 19.37 -6.23
C ILE A 281 -19.04 19.92 -5.98
N GLU A 282 -18.47 20.65 -6.94
CA GLU A 282 -17.13 21.23 -6.81
C GLU A 282 -17.03 22.17 -5.61
N SER A 283 -18.09 22.93 -5.39
CA SER A 283 -18.12 23.87 -4.29
C SER A 283 -18.16 23.22 -2.90
N LEU A 284 -18.43 21.91 -2.80
CA LEU A 284 -18.38 21.18 -1.52
C LEU A 284 -17.00 21.28 -0.87
N LEU A 285 -15.94 21.39 -1.67
CA LEU A 285 -14.57 21.51 -1.17
C LEU A 285 -14.22 22.94 -0.71
N TRP A 286 -14.92 23.96 -1.22
CA TRP A 286 -14.43 25.34 -1.28
C TRP A 286 -15.31 26.38 -0.58
N ARG A 287 -16.43 25.98 0.00
CA ARG A 287 -17.29 26.89 0.74
C ARG A 287 -16.96 26.88 2.23
N LYS A 288 -17.19 28.02 2.88
CA LYS A 288 -17.24 28.09 4.36
C LYS A 288 -18.22 27.08 4.91
N LEU A 289 -17.82 26.34 5.95
CA LEU A 289 -18.65 25.30 6.56
C LEU A 289 -19.97 25.83 7.12
N THR A 290 -20.00 27.09 7.57
CA THR A 290 -21.23 27.75 8.05
C THR A 290 -22.24 28.07 6.96
N SER A 291 -21.87 27.95 5.68
CA SER A 291 -22.76 28.27 4.55
C SER A 291 -23.67 27.11 4.15
N TYR A 292 -23.37 25.89 4.60
CA TYR A 292 -24.21 24.73 4.34
C TYR A 292 -25.46 24.74 5.21
N THR A 293 -26.59 24.46 4.58
CA THR A 293 -27.90 24.43 5.23
C THR A 293 -28.61 23.11 4.96
N GLU A 294 -29.76 22.89 5.61
CA GLU A 294 -30.63 21.76 5.27
C GLU A 294 -31.08 21.76 3.81
N LYS A 295 -31.09 22.93 3.14
CA LYS A 295 -31.37 23.02 1.70
C LYS A 295 -30.23 22.42 0.88
N SER A 296 -28.98 22.65 1.28
CA SER A 296 -27.80 22.06 0.65
C SER A 296 -27.85 20.53 0.73
N LYS A 297 -28.22 19.97 1.90
CA LYS A 297 -28.38 18.52 2.09
C LYS A 297 -29.46 17.93 1.19
N ARG A 298 -30.64 18.56 1.13
CA ARG A 298 -31.74 18.11 0.25
C ARG A 298 -31.36 18.15 -1.23
N TYR A 299 -30.61 19.17 -1.64
CA TYR A 299 -30.17 19.28 -3.03
C TYR A 299 -29.13 18.20 -3.37
N LEU A 300 -28.20 17.90 -2.47
CA LEU A 300 -27.26 16.80 -2.64
C LEU A 300 -27.97 15.45 -2.78
N GLN A 301 -28.97 15.18 -1.92
CA GLN A 301 -29.81 13.97 -2.02
C GLN A 301 -30.53 13.90 -3.37
N ARG A 302 -31.13 15.01 -3.82
CA ARG A 302 -31.77 15.09 -5.13
C ARG A 302 -30.80 14.80 -6.28
N ILE A 303 -29.57 15.34 -6.22
CA ILE A 303 -28.53 15.05 -7.23
C ILE A 303 -28.22 13.55 -7.23
N ALA A 304 -28.03 12.95 -6.06
CA ALA A 304 -27.74 11.51 -5.92
C ALA A 304 -28.89 10.60 -6.39
N GLU A 305 -30.13 11.06 -6.30
CA GLU A 305 -31.34 10.34 -6.74
C GLU A 305 -31.68 10.53 -8.23
N THR A 306 -31.02 11.47 -8.92
CA THR A 306 -31.33 11.71 -10.34
C THR A 306 -30.70 10.61 -11.20
N ASP A 307 -31.45 10.05 -12.16
CA ASP A 307 -31.03 9.04 -13.16
C ASP A 307 -29.92 9.53 -14.15
N GLN A 308 -29.08 10.47 -13.73
CA GLN A 308 -28.02 11.08 -14.54
C GLN A 308 -26.80 10.16 -14.63
N GLU A 309 -26.12 10.26 -15.78
CA GLU A 309 -24.96 9.49 -16.23
C GLU A 309 -23.94 9.17 -15.13
N GLU A 310 -23.35 7.96 -15.18
CA GLU A 310 -22.30 7.42 -14.29
C GLU A 310 -21.19 8.42 -13.93
N TYR A 311 -20.92 9.37 -14.83
CA TYR A 311 -20.01 10.50 -14.64
C TYR A 311 -20.33 11.41 -13.43
N TRP A 312 -21.60 11.81 -13.23
CA TRP A 312 -21.96 12.74 -12.15
C TRP A 312 -21.91 12.10 -10.78
N PHE A 313 -22.32 10.83 -10.72
CA PHE A 313 -22.23 10.03 -9.51
C PHE A 313 -20.76 9.87 -9.08
N ASP A 314 -19.85 9.63 -10.04
CA ASP A 314 -18.42 9.60 -9.76
C ASP A 314 -17.92 10.93 -9.22
N ARG A 315 -18.17 12.03 -9.93
CA ARG A 315 -17.71 13.37 -9.52
C ARG A 315 -18.21 13.75 -8.12
N LEU A 316 -19.49 13.47 -7.82
CA LEU A 316 -20.07 13.68 -6.49
C LEU A 316 -19.35 12.86 -5.42
N THR A 317 -19.16 11.57 -5.66
CA THR A 317 -18.58 10.66 -4.67
C THR A 317 -17.10 10.97 -4.41
N GLN A 318 -16.32 11.30 -5.46
CA GLN A 318 -14.95 11.78 -5.31
C GLN A 318 -14.89 12.98 -4.37
N ASN A 319 -15.67 14.04 -4.64
CA ASN A 319 -15.69 15.27 -3.85
C ASN A 319 -16.14 15.03 -2.40
N LEU A 320 -17.16 14.20 -2.20
CA LEU A 320 -17.62 13.79 -0.86
C LEU A 320 -16.51 13.09 -0.08
N LEU A 321 -15.78 12.17 -0.71
CA LEU A 321 -14.67 11.47 -0.08
C LEU A 321 -13.58 12.43 0.40
N LEU A 322 -13.28 13.50 -0.35
CA LEU A 322 -12.24 14.46 0.03
C LEU A 322 -12.58 15.27 1.29
N VAL A 323 -13.85 15.37 1.67
CA VAL A 323 -14.29 16.13 2.86
C VAL A 323 -14.61 15.23 4.07
N THR A 324 -14.52 13.90 3.90
CA THR A 324 -14.91 12.94 4.95
C THR A 324 -14.14 13.10 6.26
N ALA A 325 -12.86 13.46 6.20
CA ALA A 325 -11.99 13.61 7.37
C ALA A 325 -12.13 14.98 8.09
N SER A 326 -12.98 15.88 7.59
CA SER A 326 -13.18 17.22 8.15
C SER A 326 -14.26 17.20 9.26
N PRO A 327 -13.91 17.46 10.54
CA PRO A 327 -14.83 17.32 11.67
C PRO A 327 -16.10 18.15 11.57
N GLN A 328 -15.98 19.38 11.08
CA GLN A 328 -17.09 20.33 11.03
C GLN A 328 -17.86 20.28 9.70
N HIS A 329 -17.43 19.46 8.74
CA HIS A 329 -18.09 19.38 7.44
C HIS A 329 -19.41 18.59 7.55
N PRO A 330 -20.55 19.11 7.05
CA PRO A 330 -21.86 18.47 7.22
C PRO A 330 -22.01 17.17 6.44
N PHE A 331 -21.14 16.95 5.44
CA PHE A 331 -21.05 15.73 4.65
C PHE A 331 -19.77 14.94 4.95
N ASN A 332 -19.29 15.00 6.20
CA ASN A 332 -18.12 14.23 6.65
C ASN A 332 -18.42 12.71 6.71
N SER A 333 -17.50 11.92 7.28
CA SER A 333 -17.67 10.46 7.36
C SER A 333 -18.94 9.99 8.08
N ASP A 334 -19.46 10.75 9.05
CA ASP A 334 -20.69 10.35 9.74
C ASP A 334 -21.90 10.38 8.78
N PHE A 335 -21.94 11.34 7.84
CA PHE A 335 -22.97 11.38 6.79
C PHE A 335 -22.87 10.16 5.87
N LEU A 336 -21.64 9.80 5.45
CA LEU A 336 -21.39 8.61 4.64
C LEU A 336 -21.83 7.34 5.39
N HIS A 337 -21.46 7.21 6.66
CA HIS A 337 -21.81 6.07 7.50
C HIS A 337 -23.33 5.95 7.70
N GLN A 338 -24.03 7.06 7.95
CA GLN A 338 -25.50 7.06 8.06
C GLN A 338 -26.19 6.65 6.75
N SER A 339 -25.56 6.89 5.61
CA SER A 339 -26.09 6.52 4.29
C SER A 339 -25.85 5.04 3.97
N LEU A 340 -24.68 4.51 4.34
CA LEU A 340 -24.30 3.13 4.04
C LEU A 340 -24.85 2.14 5.08
N MET A 341 -24.68 2.38 6.37
CA MET A 341 -24.97 1.41 7.44
C MET A 341 -26.36 0.74 7.37
N PRO A 342 -27.46 1.45 7.02
CA PRO A 342 -28.79 0.83 6.93
C PRO A 342 -28.96 -0.18 5.79
N LEU A 343 -28.12 -0.12 4.75
CA LEU A 343 -28.25 -0.97 3.56
C LEU A 343 -27.96 -2.44 3.90
N SER A 344 -28.65 -3.36 3.21
CA SER A 344 -28.23 -4.75 3.14
C SER A 344 -26.87 -4.87 2.44
N MET A 345 -26.16 -6.00 2.64
CA MET A 345 -24.86 -6.21 1.97
C MET A 345 -25.00 -6.14 0.44
N VAL A 346 -26.05 -6.73 -0.14
CA VAL A 346 -26.29 -6.70 -1.59
C VAL A 346 -26.61 -5.30 -2.12
N GLU A 347 -27.37 -4.49 -1.39
CA GLU A 347 -27.67 -3.09 -1.77
C GLU A 347 -26.43 -2.21 -1.68
N ARG A 348 -25.56 -2.45 -0.69
CA ARG A 348 -24.28 -1.76 -0.58
C ARG A 348 -23.36 -2.17 -1.73
N ASP A 349 -23.29 -3.46 -2.03
CA ASP A 349 -22.44 -3.99 -3.09
C ASP A 349 -22.87 -3.54 -4.49
N SER A 350 -24.16 -3.34 -4.73
CA SER A 350 -24.69 -2.98 -6.06
C SER A 350 -24.27 -1.59 -6.54
N TRP A 351 -23.87 -0.68 -5.63
CA TRP A 351 -23.41 0.65 -6.02
C TRP A 351 -22.14 1.09 -5.32
N TRP A 352 -22.01 0.93 -3.98
CA TRP A 352 -20.84 1.42 -3.24
C TRP A 352 -19.61 0.55 -3.50
N SER A 353 -19.70 -0.76 -3.26
CA SER A 353 -18.56 -1.65 -3.50
C SER A 353 -18.20 -1.70 -4.98
N LYS A 354 -19.21 -1.67 -5.86
CA LYS A 354 -19.03 -1.51 -7.32
C LYS A 354 -18.24 -0.24 -7.66
N TYR A 355 -18.62 0.89 -7.08
CA TYR A 355 -17.98 2.17 -7.33
C TYR A 355 -16.50 2.18 -6.93
N ILE A 356 -16.18 1.82 -5.69
CA ILE A 356 -14.80 1.89 -5.17
C ILE A 356 -13.87 0.85 -5.81
N HIS A 357 -14.41 -0.22 -6.41
CA HIS A 357 -13.64 -1.31 -7.00
C HIS A 357 -12.58 -0.81 -8.01
N PHE A 358 -12.93 0.17 -8.84
CA PHE A 358 -12.04 0.72 -9.88
C PHE A 358 -11.30 1.99 -9.44
N LYS A 359 -11.42 2.40 -8.18
CA LYS A 359 -10.82 3.65 -7.70
C LYS A 359 -9.45 3.47 -7.04
N TYR A 360 -8.89 2.26 -7.06
CA TYR A 360 -7.59 1.99 -6.46
C TYR A 360 -6.81 1.00 -7.31
N ALA A 361 -5.58 1.39 -7.67
CA ALA A 361 -4.68 0.62 -8.51
C ALA A 361 -3.23 0.80 -8.02
N ARG A 362 -2.39 -0.22 -8.23
CA ARG A 362 -0.99 -0.21 -7.77
C ARG A 362 -0.14 0.78 -8.56
N GLU A 363 -0.32 0.81 -9.88
CA GLU A 363 0.32 1.74 -10.80
C GLU A 363 -0.79 2.36 -11.66
N PRO A 364 -1.37 3.51 -11.24
CA PRO A 364 -2.32 4.21 -12.10
C PRO A 364 -1.61 4.63 -13.39
N GLU A 365 -2.31 4.54 -14.53
CA GLU A 365 -1.74 4.99 -15.80
C GLU A 365 -1.34 6.47 -15.70
N GLU A 366 -0.21 6.86 -16.31
CA GLU A 366 0.29 8.24 -16.26
C GLU A 366 -0.75 9.29 -16.73
N SER A 367 -1.76 8.86 -17.50
CA SER A 367 -2.84 9.70 -18.01
C SER A 367 -4.04 9.86 -17.07
N GLU A 368 -4.20 8.97 -16.08
CA GLU A 368 -5.36 8.94 -15.18
C GLU A 368 -5.21 9.91 -14.00
N GLU A 369 -6.32 10.47 -13.54
CA GLU A 369 -6.35 11.29 -12.34
C GLU A 369 -6.40 10.39 -11.09
N VAL A 370 -5.54 10.69 -10.10
CA VAL A 370 -5.52 9.95 -8.84
C VAL A 370 -6.84 10.17 -8.08
N SER A 371 -7.58 9.08 -7.87
CA SER A 371 -8.88 9.11 -7.19
C SER A 371 -8.76 9.52 -5.71
N ALA A 372 -9.86 10.00 -5.13
CA ALA A 372 -10.01 10.24 -3.70
C ALA A 372 -9.73 8.99 -2.87
N VAL A 373 -10.17 7.81 -3.32
CA VAL A 373 -9.93 6.53 -2.63
C VAL A 373 -8.42 6.26 -2.53
N GLN A 374 -7.70 6.40 -3.66
CA GLN A 374 -6.24 6.25 -3.73
C GLN A 374 -5.54 7.25 -2.81
N ARG A 375 -5.91 8.53 -2.87
CA ARG A 375 -5.32 9.58 -2.03
C ARG A 375 -5.51 9.31 -0.53
N LEU A 376 -6.70 8.88 -0.11
CA LEU A 376 -6.98 8.60 1.32
C LEU A 376 -6.21 7.38 1.83
N VAL A 377 -6.15 6.30 1.06
CA VAL A 377 -5.41 5.08 1.42
C VAL A 377 -3.91 5.35 1.46
N ASP A 378 -3.35 6.00 0.44
CA ASP A 378 -1.92 6.29 0.38
C ASP A 378 -1.47 7.26 1.47
N TRP A 379 -2.29 8.28 1.79
CA TRP A 379 -1.99 9.17 2.89
C TRP A 379 -2.00 8.43 4.24
N ALA A 380 -3.01 7.61 4.48
CA ALA A 380 -3.13 6.86 5.73
C ALA A 380 -2.06 5.77 5.87
N TRP A 381 -1.58 5.18 4.76
CA TRP A 381 -0.49 4.21 4.79
C TRP A 381 0.91 4.84 4.65
N SER A 382 1.01 6.15 4.43
CA SER A 382 2.30 6.83 4.29
C SER A 382 3.18 6.67 5.54
N PRO A 383 4.51 6.45 5.40
CA PRO A 383 5.43 6.39 6.53
C PRO A 383 5.68 7.76 7.19
N ALA A 384 5.14 8.85 6.64
CA ALA A 384 5.24 10.17 7.25
C ALA A 384 4.55 10.21 8.62
N SER A 385 5.14 10.96 9.57
CA SER A 385 4.56 11.10 10.92
C SER A 385 3.15 11.71 10.84
N LYS A 386 2.23 11.06 11.53
CA LYS A 386 0.82 11.47 11.69
C LYS A 386 0.56 12.06 13.07
N GLU A 387 1.56 12.65 13.72
CA GLU A 387 1.40 13.27 15.03
C GLU A 387 0.44 14.47 15.01
N ASN A 388 0.39 15.19 13.89
CA ASN A 388 -0.39 16.41 13.76
C ASN A 388 -1.88 16.20 13.42
N ILE A 389 -2.35 14.97 13.15
CA ILE A 389 -3.80 14.74 12.95
C ILE A 389 -4.55 14.83 14.28
N GLU A 390 -5.68 15.54 14.27
CA GLU A 390 -6.61 15.57 15.40
C GLU A 390 -7.32 14.23 15.56
N ASP A 391 -7.60 13.82 16.79
CA ASP A 391 -8.25 12.53 17.07
C ASP A 391 -9.59 12.37 16.34
N GLU A 392 -10.39 13.44 16.23
CA GLU A 392 -11.67 13.40 15.53
C GLU A 392 -11.51 13.25 14.01
N SER A 393 -10.52 13.93 13.42
CA SER A 393 -10.18 13.71 12.01
C SER A 393 -9.68 12.29 11.76
N ALA A 394 -8.88 11.72 12.67
CA ALA A 394 -8.45 10.34 12.58
C ALA A 394 -9.63 9.35 12.72
N ARG A 395 -10.60 9.63 13.61
CA ARG A 395 -11.83 8.84 13.74
C ARG A 395 -12.63 8.83 12.43
N LEU A 396 -12.90 10.01 11.87
CA LEU A 396 -13.67 10.17 10.64
C LEU A 396 -12.95 9.56 9.42
N LEU A 397 -11.64 9.75 9.32
CA LEU A 397 -10.85 9.11 8.27
C LEU A 397 -10.89 7.59 8.40
N GLY A 398 -10.68 7.06 9.61
CA GLY A 398 -10.74 5.62 9.86
C GLY A 398 -12.12 5.01 9.59
N GLN A 399 -13.21 5.73 9.90
CA GLN A 399 -14.57 5.31 9.56
C GLN A 399 -14.79 5.27 8.04
N THR A 400 -14.23 6.22 7.30
CA THR A 400 -14.29 6.23 5.82
C THR A 400 -13.50 5.08 5.22
N LEU A 401 -12.26 4.88 5.69
CA LEU A 401 -11.41 3.75 5.26
C LEU A 401 -12.09 2.41 5.58
N ALA A 402 -12.76 2.27 6.73
CA ALA A 402 -13.51 1.06 7.06
C ALA A 402 -14.59 0.72 6.02
N TRP A 403 -15.19 1.72 5.36
CA TRP A 403 -16.12 1.49 4.25
C TRP A 403 -15.45 1.01 2.96
N PHE A 404 -14.15 1.19 2.78
CA PHE A 404 -13.42 0.63 1.64
C PHE A 404 -13.19 -0.88 1.78
N LEU A 405 -13.31 -1.43 3.00
CA LEU A 405 -13.15 -2.85 3.29
C LEU A 405 -14.28 -3.72 2.70
N THR A 406 -15.36 -3.11 2.19
CA THR A 406 -16.45 -3.83 1.51
C THR A 406 -16.05 -4.31 0.10
N SER A 407 -14.97 -3.75 -0.46
CA SER A 407 -14.54 -3.98 -1.84
C SER A 407 -14.19 -5.43 -2.14
N SER A 408 -14.51 -5.88 -3.36
CA SER A 408 -14.01 -7.14 -3.93
C SER A 408 -12.67 -6.97 -4.67
N ASN A 409 -12.16 -5.74 -4.78
CA ASN A 409 -10.77 -5.50 -5.18
C ASN A 409 -9.88 -5.77 -3.95
N ARG A 410 -9.16 -6.90 -3.95
CA ARG A 410 -8.32 -7.32 -2.82
C ARG A 410 -7.21 -6.31 -2.53
N LEU A 411 -6.60 -5.76 -3.58
CA LEU A 411 -5.57 -4.74 -3.43
C LEU A 411 -6.08 -3.52 -2.64
N LEU A 412 -7.29 -3.02 -2.93
CA LEU A 412 -7.91 -1.93 -2.16
C LEU A 412 -8.14 -2.35 -0.70
N ARG A 413 -8.79 -3.50 -0.48
CA ARG A 413 -9.16 -3.96 0.86
C ARG A 413 -7.93 -4.21 1.75
N ASP A 414 -6.91 -4.87 1.20
CA ASP A 414 -5.69 -5.22 1.92
C ASP A 414 -4.84 -3.95 2.19
N SER A 415 -4.68 -3.06 1.20
CA SER A 415 -4.01 -1.76 1.39
C SER A 415 -4.73 -0.90 2.43
N THR A 416 -6.07 -0.89 2.41
CA THR A 416 -6.89 -0.18 3.41
C THR A 416 -6.67 -0.76 4.81
N THR A 417 -6.52 -2.08 4.93
CA THR A 417 -6.21 -2.74 6.22
C THR A 417 -4.88 -2.22 6.77
N LYS A 418 -3.83 -2.15 5.94
CA LYS A 418 -2.53 -1.59 6.34
C LYS A 418 -2.60 -0.10 6.66
N ALA A 419 -3.36 0.67 5.88
CA ALA A 419 -3.59 2.09 6.09
C ALA A 419 -4.26 2.36 7.44
N LEU A 420 -5.26 1.55 7.81
CA LEU A 420 -5.93 1.63 9.11
C LEU A 420 -4.99 1.27 10.28
N VAL A 421 -4.13 0.24 10.12
CA VAL A 421 -3.12 -0.09 11.14
C VAL A 421 -2.16 1.10 11.34
N SER A 422 -1.66 1.68 10.25
CA SER A 422 -0.76 2.85 10.31
C SER A 422 -1.44 4.09 10.89
N LEU A 423 -2.75 4.28 10.67
CA LEU A 423 -3.52 5.38 11.24
C LEU A 423 -3.70 5.22 12.76
N PHE A 424 -3.88 3.97 13.23
CA PHE A 424 -4.35 3.69 14.60
C PHE A 424 -3.32 3.09 15.56
N GLU A 425 -2.14 2.65 15.11
CA GLU A 425 -1.13 1.99 15.97
C GLU A 425 -0.77 2.78 17.24
N ASN A 426 -0.85 4.11 17.20
CA ASN A 426 -0.63 4.98 18.36
C ASN A 426 -1.90 5.61 18.95
N ARG A 427 -3.08 5.30 18.39
CA ARG A 427 -4.40 5.89 18.70
C ARG A 427 -5.46 4.83 19.05
N ILE A 428 -5.10 3.84 19.86
CA ILE A 428 -5.98 2.74 20.29
C ILE A 428 -7.37 3.19 20.79
N PRO A 429 -7.56 4.28 21.56
CA PRO A 429 -8.89 4.73 21.94
C PRO A 429 -9.78 5.09 20.73
N ILE A 430 -9.20 5.65 19.67
CA ILE A 430 -9.91 5.99 18.43
C ILE A 430 -10.25 4.73 17.63
N LEU A 431 -9.31 3.76 17.57
CA LEU A 431 -9.60 2.43 17.03
C LEU A 431 -10.80 1.78 17.72
N ILE A 432 -10.88 1.84 19.05
CA ILE A 432 -12.03 1.29 19.79
C ILE A 432 -13.33 2.01 19.39
N GLN A 433 -13.32 3.34 19.24
CA GLN A 433 -14.51 4.07 18.75
C GLN A 433 -14.92 3.63 17.34
N THR A 434 -13.95 3.39 16.44
CA THR A 434 -14.23 2.84 15.12
C THR A 434 -14.79 1.42 15.20
N LEU A 435 -14.25 0.54 16.05
CA LEU A 435 -14.79 -0.80 16.28
C LEU A 435 -16.25 -0.74 16.78
N GLN A 436 -16.54 0.13 17.74
CA GLN A 436 -17.88 0.36 18.29
C GLN A 436 -18.88 0.80 17.21
N THR A 437 -18.42 1.70 16.32
CA THR A 437 -19.23 2.22 15.21
C THR A 437 -19.69 1.12 14.24
N PHE A 438 -18.87 0.08 14.05
CA PHE A 438 -19.15 -1.01 13.12
C PHE A 438 -19.58 -2.32 13.81
N GLU A 439 -19.85 -2.34 15.12
CA GLU A 439 -20.25 -3.57 15.85
C GLU A 439 -21.46 -4.29 15.24
N LYS A 440 -22.38 -3.55 14.59
CA LYS A 440 -23.61 -4.09 14.00
C LYS A 440 -23.54 -4.25 12.48
N ILE A 441 -22.36 -4.12 11.87
CA ILE A 441 -22.22 -4.21 10.42
C ILE A 441 -22.68 -5.58 9.91
N ASN A 442 -23.39 -5.59 8.78
CA ASN A 442 -23.89 -6.83 8.16
C ASN A 442 -22.96 -7.40 7.08
N ASP A 443 -21.77 -6.81 6.92
CA ASP A 443 -20.73 -7.23 5.97
C ASP A 443 -19.55 -7.84 6.76
N PRO A 444 -19.37 -9.18 6.70
CA PRO A 444 -18.31 -9.86 7.43
C PRO A 444 -16.88 -9.46 7.03
N TYR A 445 -16.64 -9.00 5.79
CA TYR A 445 -15.31 -8.51 5.39
C TYR A 445 -14.91 -7.28 6.19
N VAL A 446 -15.82 -6.32 6.37
CA VAL A 446 -15.56 -5.12 7.18
C VAL A 446 -15.26 -5.52 8.61
N TYR A 447 -16.09 -6.40 9.19
CA TYR A 447 -15.94 -6.75 10.59
C TYR A 447 -14.65 -7.53 10.86
N GLU A 448 -14.33 -8.53 10.03
CA GLU A 448 -13.09 -9.29 10.12
C GLU A 448 -11.86 -8.38 10.00
N ARG A 449 -11.83 -7.50 8.99
CA ARG A 449 -10.67 -6.65 8.74
C ARG A 449 -10.46 -5.59 9.80
N LEU A 450 -11.51 -5.09 10.45
CA LEU A 450 -11.34 -4.21 11.62
C LEU A 450 -10.70 -4.94 12.81
N TRP A 451 -10.93 -6.25 12.98
CA TRP A 451 -10.22 -7.03 14.00
C TRP A 451 -8.78 -7.36 13.58
N ALA A 452 -8.51 -7.58 12.28
CA ALA A 452 -7.14 -7.64 11.77
C ALA A 452 -6.37 -6.34 12.08
N VAL A 453 -7.01 -5.17 11.87
CA VAL A 453 -6.47 -3.87 12.25
C VAL A 453 -6.21 -3.78 13.75
N ALA A 454 -7.18 -4.19 14.59
CA ALA A 454 -7.02 -4.20 16.04
C ALA A 454 -5.78 -5.00 16.47
N TYR A 455 -5.58 -6.16 15.85
CA TYR A 455 -4.43 -7.00 16.11
C TYR A 455 -3.11 -6.39 15.64
N GLY A 456 -3.07 -5.85 14.42
CA GLY A 456 -1.92 -5.11 13.92
C GLY A 456 -1.52 -3.94 14.84
N CYS A 457 -2.49 -3.15 15.30
CA CYS A 457 -2.24 -2.05 16.23
C CYS A 457 -1.76 -2.54 17.61
N ALA A 458 -2.29 -3.65 18.13
CA ALA A 458 -1.88 -4.20 19.42
C ALA A 458 -0.39 -4.57 19.44
N LEU A 459 0.14 -5.13 18.34
CA LEU A 459 1.54 -5.55 18.22
C LEU A 459 2.52 -4.44 17.83
N ARG A 460 2.00 -3.26 17.46
CA ARG A 460 2.80 -2.11 17.04
C ARG A 460 2.82 -0.99 18.08
N THR A 461 1.81 -0.90 18.93
CA THR A 461 1.77 0.09 20.00
C THR A 461 2.75 -0.24 21.12
N LYS A 462 3.48 0.77 21.62
CA LYS A 462 4.37 0.63 22.79
C LYS A 462 3.63 0.79 24.13
N SER A 463 2.35 1.15 24.09
CA SER A 463 1.57 1.55 25.26
C SER A 463 0.83 0.36 25.89
N THR A 464 1.40 -0.22 26.94
CA THR A 464 0.80 -1.35 27.68
C THR A 464 -0.59 -1.04 28.24
N GLU A 465 -0.84 0.17 28.72
CA GLU A 465 -2.16 0.61 29.18
C GLU A 465 -3.22 0.51 28.07
N LYS A 466 -2.88 0.98 26.87
CA LYS A 466 -3.77 0.96 25.71
C LYS A 466 -4.01 -0.48 25.22
N ILE A 467 -2.99 -1.34 25.25
CA ILE A 467 -3.13 -2.78 24.95
C ILE A 467 -4.12 -3.43 25.90
N LYS A 468 -4.00 -3.15 27.21
CA LYS A 468 -4.92 -3.67 28.22
C LYS A 468 -6.37 -3.26 27.94
N ILE A 469 -6.60 -1.97 27.65
CA ILE A 469 -7.94 -1.45 27.32
C ILE A 469 -8.51 -2.16 26.08
N LEU A 470 -7.70 -2.33 25.03
CA LEU A 470 -8.12 -3.03 23.82
C LEU A 470 -8.43 -4.51 24.08
N SER A 471 -7.60 -5.20 24.87
CA SER A 471 -7.80 -6.59 25.27
C SER A 471 -9.11 -6.78 26.03
N ASP A 472 -9.37 -5.97 27.06
CA ASP A 472 -10.62 -6.00 27.84
C ASP A 472 -11.85 -5.75 26.95
N TYR A 473 -11.78 -4.75 26.07
CA TYR A 473 -12.84 -4.47 25.10
C TYR A 473 -13.06 -5.65 24.14
N THR A 474 -11.99 -6.27 23.64
CA THR A 474 -12.03 -7.41 22.73
C THR A 474 -12.69 -8.63 23.38
N TYR A 475 -12.31 -8.94 24.62
CA TYR A 475 -12.89 -10.03 25.40
C TYR A 475 -14.40 -9.85 25.57
N HIS A 476 -14.83 -8.66 26.00
CA HIS A 476 -16.26 -8.38 26.21
C HIS A 476 -17.06 -8.35 24.90
N THR A 477 -16.48 -7.86 23.83
CA THR A 477 -17.18 -7.69 22.55
C THR A 477 -17.35 -9.01 21.81
N ILE A 478 -16.31 -9.85 21.77
CA ILE A 478 -16.26 -11.06 20.93
C ILE A 478 -16.47 -12.36 21.72
N PHE A 479 -15.79 -12.52 22.86
CA PHE A 479 -15.71 -13.84 23.52
C PHE A 479 -16.66 -14.00 24.71
N ASN A 480 -16.99 -12.93 25.42
CA ASN A 480 -17.96 -12.98 26.51
C ASN A 480 -19.41 -12.83 25.99
N ARG A 481 -19.77 -13.72 25.05
CA ARG A 481 -21.08 -13.79 24.40
C ARG A 481 -21.63 -15.21 24.51
N ASP A 482 -22.95 -15.36 24.34
CA ASP A 482 -23.59 -16.69 24.32
C ASP A 482 -23.11 -17.55 23.13
N GLU A 483 -22.92 -16.90 21.97
CA GLU A 483 -22.27 -17.46 20.79
C GLU A 483 -21.20 -16.48 20.31
N VAL A 484 -19.96 -16.93 20.24
CA VAL A 484 -18.84 -16.14 19.68
C VAL A 484 -19.07 -16.01 18.17
N TYR A 485 -18.91 -14.80 17.64
CA TYR A 485 -19.17 -14.52 16.22
C TYR A 485 -18.47 -15.54 15.31
N PRO A 486 -19.21 -16.32 14.49
CA PRO A 486 -18.67 -17.47 13.78
C PRO A 486 -17.96 -17.04 12.50
N HIS A 487 -16.77 -16.51 12.63
CA HIS A 487 -15.88 -16.20 11.52
C HIS A 487 -14.45 -16.52 11.90
N ILE A 488 -13.80 -17.43 11.18
CA ILE A 488 -12.57 -18.08 11.65
C ILE A 488 -11.40 -17.10 11.82
N LEU A 489 -11.19 -16.20 10.85
CA LEU A 489 -10.12 -15.20 10.90
C LEU A 489 -10.37 -14.11 11.96
N LEU A 490 -11.60 -13.58 12.03
CA LEU A 490 -12.00 -12.61 13.07
C LEU A 490 -11.72 -13.15 14.48
N ARG A 491 -12.09 -14.40 14.76
CA ARG A 491 -11.82 -15.05 16.05
C ARG A 491 -10.34 -15.15 16.33
N ASP A 492 -9.52 -15.46 15.32
CA ASP A 492 -8.06 -15.51 15.44
C ASP A 492 -7.50 -14.13 15.78
N TYR A 493 -7.78 -13.10 14.98
CA TYR A 493 -7.30 -11.74 15.26
C TYR A 493 -7.73 -11.23 16.64
N ALA A 494 -9.00 -11.42 17.02
CA ALA A 494 -9.51 -11.02 18.32
C ALA A 494 -8.85 -11.81 19.48
N ARG A 495 -8.65 -13.11 19.30
CA ARG A 495 -7.97 -13.96 20.29
C ARG A 495 -6.53 -13.51 20.48
N GLN A 496 -5.80 -13.28 19.39
CA GLN A 496 -4.39 -12.94 19.42
C GLN A 496 -4.13 -11.57 20.07
N VAL A 497 -5.06 -10.61 19.97
CA VAL A 497 -5.01 -9.36 20.77
C VAL A 497 -4.97 -9.68 22.28
N ILE A 498 -5.81 -10.61 22.73
CA ILE A 498 -5.91 -10.97 24.16
C ILE A 498 -4.71 -11.81 24.58
N GLU A 499 -4.25 -12.76 23.77
CA GLU A 499 -3.08 -13.57 24.09
C GLU A 499 -1.78 -12.76 24.06
N TYR A 500 -1.68 -11.72 23.24
CA TYR A 500 -0.56 -10.78 23.34
C TYR A 500 -0.59 -9.99 24.66
N ALA A 501 -1.77 -9.53 25.07
CA ALA A 501 -1.93 -8.88 26.36
C ALA A 501 -1.60 -9.85 27.53
N ASP A 502 -1.97 -11.13 27.42
CA ASP A 502 -1.62 -12.17 28.39
C ASP A 502 -0.11 -12.42 28.47
N TYR A 503 0.57 -12.51 27.31
CA TYR A 503 2.02 -12.60 27.24
C TYR A 503 2.73 -11.44 27.95
N LEU A 504 2.16 -10.23 27.87
CA LEU A 504 2.65 -9.05 28.59
C LEU A 504 2.21 -8.98 30.08
N GLY A 505 1.42 -9.94 30.56
CA GLY A 505 0.89 -9.96 31.93
C GLY A 505 -0.25 -8.95 32.18
N LEU A 506 -1.01 -8.58 31.14
CA LEU A 506 -2.03 -7.52 31.18
C LEU A 506 -3.47 -8.06 31.16
N ALA A 507 -3.69 -9.34 30.87
CA ALA A 507 -5.01 -9.95 30.64
C ALA A 507 -5.64 -10.64 31.88
N GLU A 508 -5.25 -10.26 33.10
CA GLU A 508 -5.65 -10.93 34.36
C GLU A 508 -7.17 -11.11 34.57
N LYS A 509 -8.00 -10.26 33.95
CA LYS A 509 -9.46 -10.29 34.08
C LYS A 509 -10.16 -11.18 33.04
N ASN A 510 -9.43 -11.63 32.03
CA ASN A 510 -9.99 -12.35 30.89
C ASN A 510 -9.91 -13.86 31.13
N ASP A 511 -11.03 -14.55 30.91
CA ASP A 511 -11.05 -16.02 30.97
C ASP A 511 -10.44 -16.60 29.69
N LEU A 512 -9.18 -17.03 29.77
CA LEU A 512 -8.44 -17.56 28.63
C LEU A 512 -9.07 -18.83 28.04
N GLN A 513 -9.89 -19.57 28.79
CA GLN A 513 -10.58 -20.76 28.26
C GLN A 513 -11.70 -20.39 27.29
N LYS A 514 -12.31 -19.20 27.43
CA LYS A 514 -13.37 -18.74 26.53
C LYS A 514 -12.85 -18.21 25.20
N ILE A 515 -11.58 -17.83 25.15
CA ILE A 515 -10.95 -17.26 23.95
C ILE A 515 -10.24 -18.32 23.10
N ARG A 516 -10.29 -19.60 23.49
CA ARG A 516 -9.68 -20.71 22.76
C ARG A 516 -10.77 -21.65 22.24
N PRO A 517 -10.59 -22.27 21.06
CA PRO A 517 -11.56 -23.21 20.52
C PRO A 517 -11.73 -24.45 21.43
N PRO A 518 -12.90 -25.10 21.43
CA PRO A 518 -14.09 -24.78 20.63
C PRO A 518 -14.96 -23.66 21.26
N TYR A 519 -15.46 -22.74 20.42
CA TYR A 519 -16.25 -21.56 20.82
C TYR A 519 -17.77 -21.78 20.84
N LYS A 520 -18.21 -23.04 20.72
CA LYS A 520 -19.61 -23.49 20.85
C LYS A 520 -20.61 -22.86 19.85
N SER A 521 -20.15 -22.38 18.69
CA SER A 521 -21.09 -21.97 17.64
C SER A 521 -21.85 -23.14 17.05
N LYS A 522 -23.07 -22.91 16.56
CA LYS A 522 -23.95 -24.02 16.12
C LYS A 522 -23.71 -24.39 14.66
N LEU A 523 -23.46 -25.66 14.36
CA LEU A 523 -23.49 -26.18 12.98
C LEU A 523 -24.92 -26.66 12.63
N PRO A 524 -25.47 -26.33 11.44
CA PRO A 524 -26.76 -26.85 11.01
C PRO A 524 -26.78 -28.38 10.91
N LYS A 525 -27.93 -28.99 11.18
CA LYS A 525 -28.12 -30.45 11.13
C LYS A 525 -28.50 -30.99 9.76
N ARG A 526 -28.99 -30.14 8.86
CA ARG A 526 -29.42 -30.49 7.50
C ARG A 526 -28.50 -29.81 6.50
N PHE A 527 -27.95 -30.60 5.59
CA PHE A 527 -27.15 -30.12 4.47
C PHE A 527 -27.87 -30.39 3.15
N PRO A 528 -27.89 -29.43 2.21
CA PRO A 528 -28.50 -29.63 0.90
C PRO A 528 -27.70 -30.61 0.04
N THR A 529 -28.42 -31.30 -0.84
CA THR A 529 -27.86 -32.13 -1.91
C THR A 529 -27.55 -31.30 -3.15
N ASN A 530 -26.68 -31.82 -4.03
CA ASN A 530 -26.37 -31.15 -5.32
C ASN A 530 -27.63 -30.97 -6.17
N LYS A 531 -28.60 -31.90 -6.05
CA LYS A 531 -29.89 -31.81 -6.74
C LYS A 531 -30.71 -30.63 -6.24
N GLU A 532 -30.87 -30.49 -4.92
CA GLU A 532 -31.61 -29.37 -4.31
C GLU A 532 -30.98 -28.01 -4.67
N ILE A 533 -29.65 -27.90 -4.64
CA ILE A 533 -28.95 -26.66 -5.02
C ILE A 533 -29.15 -26.34 -6.51
N ASN A 534 -28.98 -27.33 -7.39
CA ASN A 534 -29.16 -27.11 -8.83
C ASN A 534 -30.61 -26.77 -9.18
N GLU A 535 -31.59 -27.47 -8.63
CA GLU A 535 -33.01 -27.21 -8.89
C GLU A 535 -33.43 -25.82 -8.44
N LYS A 536 -32.82 -25.29 -7.37
CA LYS A 536 -33.19 -24.00 -6.79
C LYS A 536 -32.45 -22.81 -7.41
N TYR A 537 -31.17 -22.95 -7.69
CA TYR A 537 -30.30 -21.81 -8.02
C TYR A 537 -29.69 -21.85 -9.43
N LYS A 538 -29.71 -22.99 -10.12
CA LYS A 538 -29.14 -23.06 -11.48
C LYS A 538 -30.12 -22.45 -12.49
N LEU A 539 -29.66 -21.46 -13.22
CA LEU A 539 -30.40 -20.83 -14.31
C LEU A 539 -30.15 -21.59 -15.62
N ASP A 540 -31.21 -21.86 -16.38
CA ASP A 540 -31.09 -22.55 -17.67
C ASP A 540 -30.60 -21.59 -18.76
N TYR A 541 -29.40 -21.84 -19.29
CA TYR A 541 -28.80 -21.10 -20.40
C TYR A 541 -29.66 -21.08 -21.67
N LYS A 542 -30.59 -22.04 -21.81
CA LYS A 542 -31.50 -22.13 -22.96
C LYS A 542 -32.84 -21.42 -22.73
N SER A 543 -33.08 -20.90 -21.51
CA SER A 543 -34.30 -20.16 -21.22
C SER A 543 -34.36 -18.88 -22.06
N ALA A 544 -35.55 -18.55 -22.56
CA ALA A 544 -35.78 -17.30 -23.31
C ALA A 544 -35.54 -16.04 -22.45
N ASP A 545 -35.73 -16.16 -21.13
CA ASP A 545 -35.51 -15.08 -20.16
C ASP A 545 -34.05 -15.01 -19.68
N PHE A 546 -33.17 -15.89 -20.15
CA PHE A 546 -31.75 -15.89 -19.76
C PHE A 546 -31.03 -14.71 -20.39
N LYS A 547 -30.53 -13.81 -19.53
CA LYS A 547 -29.71 -12.66 -19.93
C LYS A 547 -28.23 -13.00 -19.75
N LYS A 548 -27.34 -12.37 -20.54
CA LYS A 548 -25.89 -12.66 -20.49
C LYS A 548 -25.30 -12.57 -19.07
N TYR A 549 -25.80 -11.65 -18.26
CA TYR A 549 -25.30 -11.47 -16.89
C TYR A 549 -25.76 -12.56 -15.90
N HIS A 550 -26.80 -13.35 -16.21
CA HIS A 550 -27.23 -14.49 -15.39
C HIS A 550 -26.17 -15.58 -15.27
N TRP A 551 -25.17 -15.59 -16.15
CA TRP A 551 -24.00 -16.46 -16.04
C TRP A 551 -23.31 -16.34 -14.67
N SER A 552 -23.26 -15.14 -14.10
CA SER A 552 -22.56 -14.88 -12.82
C SER A 552 -23.11 -15.70 -11.64
N GLN A 553 -24.42 -15.90 -11.59
CA GLN A 553 -25.06 -16.80 -10.63
C GLN A 553 -24.65 -18.25 -10.85
N ASN A 554 -24.74 -18.74 -12.09
CA ASN A 554 -24.30 -20.10 -12.44
C ASN A 554 -22.81 -20.32 -12.15
N GLU A 555 -22.00 -19.27 -12.28
CA GLU A 555 -20.57 -19.30 -11.98
C GLU A 555 -20.28 -19.45 -10.48
N ILE A 556 -21.16 -18.97 -9.58
CA ILE A 556 -21.06 -19.29 -8.15
C ILE A 556 -21.22 -20.79 -7.93
N LEU A 557 -22.20 -21.41 -8.60
CA LEU A 557 -22.46 -22.85 -8.48
C LEU A 557 -21.29 -23.67 -9.01
N SER A 558 -20.80 -23.40 -10.23
CA SER A 558 -19.68 -24.12 -10.84
C SER A 558 -18.39 -23.97 -10.03
N SER A 559 -18.09 -22.75 -9.56
CA SER A 559 -16.89 -22.44 -8.81
C SER A 559 -16.84 -23.17 -7.46
N MET A 560 -17.98 -23.50 -6.85
CA MET A 560 -18.08 -24.19 -5.56
C MET A 560 -18.03 -25.73 -5.67
N ILE A 561 -18.04 -26.31 -6.87
CA ILE A 561 -18.02 -27.78 -7.04
C ILE A 561 -16.69 -28.33 -6.51
N THR A 562 -16.77 -29.18 -5.49
CA THR A 562 -15.63 -29.93 -4.91
C THR A 562 -15.27 -31.15 -5.77
N ASN A 563 -14.16 -31.83 -5.48
CA ASN A 563 -13.72 -33.02 -6.22
C ASN A 563 -14.77 -34.16 -6.24
N SER A 564 -15.57 -34.29 -5.17
CA SER A 564 -16.66 -35.28 -5.07
C SER A 564 -18.04 -34.75 -5.51
N GLY A 565 -18.11 -33.51 -6.02
CA GLY A 565 -19.36 -32.80 -6.29
C GLY A 565 -19.88 -32.89 -7.73
N GLY A 566 -19.06 -33.31 -8.69
CA GLY A 566 -19.44 -33.36 -10.10
C GLY A 566 -18.37 -34.00 -10.98
N ARG A 567 -18.62 -34.03 -12.30
CA ARG A 567 -17.63 -34.56 -13.28
C ARG A 567 -16.41 -33.66 -13.43
N MET A 568 -16.58 -32.36 -13.21
CA MET A 568 -15.52 -31.35 -13.25
C MET A 568 -15.72 -30.44 -12.04
N TYR A 569 -14.67 -30.23 -11.26
CA TYR A 569 -14.67 -29.38 -10.09
C TYR A 569 -14.38 -27.91 -10.48
N GLY A 570 -14.72 -26.97 -9.59
CA GLY A 570 -14.27 -25.59 -9.68
C GLY A 570 -13.00 -25.38 -8.86
N ASP A 571 -12.09 -24.51 -9.31
CA ASP A 571 -10.81 -24.29 -8.63
C ASP A 571 -10.98 -23.83 -7.17
N PHE A 572 -11.96 -22.95 -6.91
CA PHE A 572 -12.29 -22.57 -5.53
C PHE A 572 -12.80 -23.75 -4.73
N GLY A 573 -13.76 -24.52 -5.27
CA GLY A 573 -14.33 -25.68 -4.62
C GLY A 573 -13.28 -26.73 -4.24
N ARG A 574 -12.35 -27.05 -5.15
CA ARG A 574 -11.31 -28.07 -4.94
C ARG A 574 -10.13 -27.56 -4.11
N TYR A 575 -9.47 -26.48 -4.54
CA TYR A 575 -8.17 -26.10 -3.98
C TYR A 575 -8.29 -25.19 -2.77
N VAL A 576 -9.38 -24.42 -2.65
CA VAL A 576 -9.58 -23.48 -1.54
C VAL A 576 -10.56 -24.04 -0.52
N PHE A 577 -11.80 -24.31 -0.92
CA PHE A 577 -12.85 -24.77 -0.02
C PHE A 577 -12.50 -26.17 0.51
N GLU A 578 -12.37 -27.17 -0.36
CA GLU A 578 -12.06 -28.53 0.07
C GLU A 578 -10.70 -28.67 0.74
N GLY A 579 -9.67 -27.96 0.24
CA GLY A 579 -8.36 -27.87 0.89
C GLY A 579 -8.45 -27.43 2.36
N ASN A 580 -9.23 -26.38 2.64
CA ASN A 580 -9.39 -25.85 4.00
C ASN A 580 -10.27 -26.71 4.92
N PHE A 581 -11.08 -27.64 4.39
CA PHE A 581 -11.87 -28.59 5.21
C PHE A 581 -11.24 -29.98 5.33
N SER A 582 -10.06 -30.20 4.74
CA SER A 582 -9.40 -31.51 4.68
C SER A 582 -9.24 -32.18 6.05
N GLY A 583 -8.82 -31.43 7.08
CA GLY A 583 -8.67 -31.92 8.46
C GLY A 583 -9.95 -32.41 9.15
N TRP A 584 -11.13 -32.19 8.55
CA TRP A 584 -12.43 -32.65 9.06
C TRP A 584 -13.15 -33.60 8.11
N ALA A 585 -12.62 -33.83 6.91
CA ALA A 585 -13.33 -34.49 5.80
C ALA A 585 -13.77 -35.94 6.10
N LYS A 586 -13.18 -36.59 7.11
CA LYS A 586 -13.56 -37.94 7.56
C LYS A 586 -14.90 -37.97 8.30
N ASP A 587 -15.18 -36.92 9.08
CA ASP A 587 -16.30 -36.87 10.00
C ASP A 587 -17.44 -35.96 9.46
N ILE A 588 -17.21 -35.23 8.36
CA ILE A 588 -18.23 -34.44 7.66
C ILE A 588 -18.00 -34.36 6.14
N SER A 589 -19.09 -34.40 5.35
CA SER A 589 -19.01 -34.28 3.89
C SER A 589 -18.72 -32.84 3.45
N VAL A 590 -17.54 -32.62 2.90
CA VAL A 590 -17.11 -31.32 2.35
C VAL A 590 -18.01 -30.84 1.21
N ASN A 591 -18.47 -31.74 0.33
CA ASN A 591 -19.40 -31.39 -0.73
C ASN A 591 -20.75 -30.89 -0.18
N GLN A 592 -21.26 -31.50 0.89
CA GLN A 592 -22.47 -31.04 1.57
C GLN A 592 -22.28 -29.68 2.26
N LEU A 593 -21.08 -29.42 2.81
CA LEU A 593 -20.71 -28.10 3.33
C LEU A 593 -20.66 -27.06 2.21
N SER A 594 -20.09 -27.40 1.06
CA SER A 594 -20.07 -26.52 -0.12
C SER A 594 -21.49 -26.15 -0.57
N ASN A 595 -22.40 -27.13 -0.65
CA ASN A 595 -23.81 -26.86 -0.96
C ASN A 595 -24.49 -25.96 0.07
N LEU A 596 -24.21 -26.15 1.36
CA LEU A 596 -24.72 -25.29 2.41
C LEU A 596 -24.18 -23.85 2.28
N ALA A 597 -22.90 -23.70 1.91
CA ALA A 597 -22.31 -22.40 1.61
C ALA A 597 -23.06 -21.70 0.46
N VAL A 598 -23.32 -22.43 -0.64
CA VAL A 598 -24.11 -21.92 -1.78
C VAL A 598 -25.50 -21.48 -1.31
N GLN A 599 -26.19 -22.27 -0.50
CA GLN A 599 -27.48 -21.87 0.06
C GLN A 599 -27.38 -20.58 0.88
N TRP A 600 -26.35 -20.43 1.72
CA TRP A 600 -26.16 -19.21 2.52
C TRP A 600 -25.85 -17.98 1.67
N ILE A 601 -25.10 -18.12 0.59
CA ILE A 601 -24.81 -17.02 -0.35
C ILE A 601 -26.13 -16.38 -0.83
N PHE A 602 -27.11 -17.19 -1.24
CA PHE A 602 -28.38 -16.68 -1.74
C PHE A 602 -29.37 -16.32 -0.62
N GLU A 603 -29.53 -17.16 0.41
CA GLU A 603 -30.60 -16.98 1.41
C GLU A 603 -30.20 -16.09 2.59
N LYS A 604 -28.97 -16.22 3.07
CA LYS A 604 -28.49 -15.53 4.27
C LYS A 604 -27.85 -14.19 3.91
N TYR A 605 -26.96 -14.20 2.92
CA TYR A 605 -26.21 -13.04 2.48
C TYR A 605 -26.91 -12.25 1.37
N GLY A 606 -27.94 -12.84 0.75
CA GLY A 606 -28.85 -12.14 -0.14
C GLY A 606 -28.27 -11.81 -1.51
N TYR A 607 -27.31 -12.60 -2.01
CA TYR A 607 -26.81 -12.41 -3.37
C TYR A 607 -27.98 -12.40 -4.37
N ASP A 608 -28.00 -11.38 -5.22
CA ASP A 608 -29.05 -11.17 -6.23
C ASP A 608 -28.42 -10.85 -7.58
N VAL A 609 -28.61 -11.75 -8.54
CA VAL A 609 -28.06 -11.64 -9.89
C VAL A 609 -28.64 -10.46 -10.68
N GLU A 610 -29.86 -10.02 -10.37
CA GLU A 610 -30.48 -8.87 -11.04
C GLU A 610 -29.84 -7.54 -10.60
N LYS A 611 -29.24 -7.51 -9.40
CA LYS A 611 -28.54 -6.32 -8.88
C LYS A 611 -27.05 -6.33 -9.22
N LEU A 612 -26.41 -7.50 -9.17
CA LEU A 612 -24.95 -7.61 -9.23
C LEU A 612 -24.44 -8.12 -10.58
N GLY A 613 -25.27 -8.88 -11.32
CA GLY A 613 -24.80 -9.69 -12.44
C GLY A 613 -24.15 -8.89 -13.56
N GLU A 614 -24.66 -7.69 -13.89
CA GLU A 614 -24.08 -6.86 -14.96
C GLU A 614 -22.65 -6.43 -14.65
N PHE A 615 -22.41 -6.01 -13.41
CA PHE A 615 -21.07 -5.63 -12.94
C PHE A 615 -20.14 -6.84 -12.89
N GLU A 616 -20.62 -7.99 -12.41
CA GLU A 616 -19.81 -9.21 -12.40
C GLU A 616 -19.45 -9.69 -13.82
N ALA A 617 -20.38 -9.58 -14.75
CA ALA A 617 -20.16 -9.90 -16.16
C ALA A 617 -19.26 -8.87 -16.86
N TYR A 618 -19.11 -7.66 -16.32
CA TYR A 618 -18.12 -6.68 -16.75
C TYR A 618 -16.74 -7.09 -16.25
N ILE A 619 -16.54 -7.29 -14.95
CA ILE A 619 -15.26 -7.76 -14.36
C ILE A 619 -14.78 -9.05 -15.03
N GLY A 620 -15.69 -10.02 -15.22
CA GLY A 620 -15.36 -11.30 -15.83
C GLY A 620 -14.81 -11.22 -17.26
N ARG A 621 -14.99 -10.09 -17.98
CA ARG A 621 -14.44 -9.88 -19.33
C ARG A 621 -12.99 -9.36 -19.32
N PHE A 622 -12.54 -8.75 -18.24
CA PHE A 622 -11.18 -8.19 -18.12
C PHE A 622 -10.19 -9.16 -17.47
N LYS A 623 -10.66 -10.35 -17.05
CA LYS A 623 -9.77 -11.39 -16.52
C LYS A 623 -8.91 -12.02 -17.61
N ASN A 624 -7.64 -11.66 -17.61
CA ASN A 624 -6.61 -12.36 -18.38
C ASN A 624 -5.94 -13.44 -17.49
N GLY A 625 -6.58 -14.60 -17.36
CA GLY A 625 -5.95 -15.79 -16.78
C GLY A 625 -6.01 -15.95 -15.26
N ARG A 626 -5.19 -16.88 -14.73
CA ARG A 626 -5.17 -17.33 -13.33
C ARG A 626 -4.51 -16.34 -12.36
N ASP A 627 -3.81 -15.33 -12.90
CA ASP A 627 -2.91 -14.45 -12.14
C ASP A 627 -3.54 -13.11 -11.70
N ASP A 628 -4.79 -12.82 -12.12
CA ASP A 628 -5.49 -11.59 -11.71
C ASP A 628 -6.26 -11.78 -10.38
N VAL A 629 -5.49 -11.92 -9.30
CA VAL A 629 -5.97 -12.01 -7.90
C VAL A 629 -6.47 -10.65 -7.39
N GLN A 630 -6.16 -9.57 -8.10
CA GLN A 630 -6.50 -8.20 -7.72
C GLN A 630 -8.00 -7.93 -7.77
N SER A 631 -8.66 -8.33 -8.87
CA SER A 631 -10.08 -8.08 -9.10
C SER A 631 -10.92 -9.37 -8.94
N GLU A 632 -11.55 -9.53 -7.77
CA GLU A 632 -12.49 -10.62 -7.54
C GLU A 632 -13.92 -10.22 -7.94
N ARG A 633 -14.66 -11.20 -8.49
CA ARG A 633 -16.12 -11.14 -8.64
C ARG A 633 -16.78 -10.96 -7.27
N ILE A 634 -17.91 -10.26 -7.18
CA ILE A 634 -18.66 -10.10 -5.93
C ILE A 634 -19.13 -11.47 -5.39
N GLY A 635 -19.56 -12.39 -6.24
CA GLY A 635 -19.91 -13.76 -5.87
C GLY A 635 -18.74 -14.49 -5.21
N LYS A 636 -17.49 -14.20 -5.58
CA LYS A 636 -16.29 -14.75 -4.92
C LYS A 636 -16.13 -14.22 -3.49
N LYS A 637 -16.40 -12.92 -3.26
CA LYS A 637 -16.51 -12.35 -1.91
C LYS A 637 -17.50 -13.13 -1.05
N TYR A 638 -18.68 -13.46 -1.59
CA TYR A 638 -19.72 -14.16 -0.85
C TYR A 638 -19.32 -15.63 -0.57
N GLN A 639 -18.59 -16.27 -1.50
CA GLN A 639 -18.02 -17.60 -1.29
C GLN A 639 -17.00 -17.63 -0.13
N TRP A 640 -16.08 -16.66 -0.07
CA TRP A 640 -15.13 -16.52 1.04
C TRP A 640 -15.83 -16.30 2.38
N ILE A 641 -16.80 -15.37 2.42
CA ILE A 641 -17.60 -15.09 3.62
C ILE A 641 -18.31 -16.36 4.13
N ALA A 642 -18.97 -17.11 3.23
CA ALA A 642 -19.65 -18.34 3.61
C ALA A 642 -18.68 -19.43 4.09
N MET A 643 -17.51 -19.56 3.44
CA MET A 643 -16.47 -20.52 3.84
C MET A 643 -15.91 -20.22 5.23
N HIS A 644 -15.53 -18.96 5.52
CA HIS A 644 -14.95 -18.59 6.81
C HIS A 644 -15.93 -18.80 7.98
N GLU A 645 -17.23 -18.59 7.74
CA GLU A 645 -18.23 -18.92 8.75
C GLU A 645 -18.43 -20.42 8.93
N LEU A 646 -18.47 -21.19 7.84
CA LEU A 646 -18.58 -22.65 7.93
C LEU A 646 -17.37 -23.27 8.62
N LEU A 647 -16.15 -22.80 8.32
CA LEU A 647 -14.92 -23.25 9.00
C LEU A 647 -15.01 -23.02 10.50
N ALA A 648 -15.46 -21.84 10.94
CA ALA A 648 -15.63 -21.52 12.36
C ALA A 648 -16.65 -22.43 13.06
N ARG A 649 -17.73 -22.81 12.37
CA ARG A 649 -18.74 -23.72 12.93
C ARG A 649 -18.29 -25.17 12.89
N VAL A 650 -17.60 -25.60 11.84
CA VAL A 650 -17.08 -26.97 11.74
C VAL A 650 -16.00 -27.20 12.79
N SER A 651 -15.07 -26.27 12.99
CA SER A 651 -14.00 -26.39 14.00
C SER A 651 -14.52 -26.46 15.44
N ASP A 652 -15.72 -25.93 15.70
CA ASP A 652 -16.38 -26.01 17.01
C ASP A 652 -17.12 -27.33 17.25
N ASN A 653 -17.51 -28.07 16.20
CA ASN A 653 -18.47 -29.17 16.28
C ASN A 653 -17.97 -30.52 15.73
N VAL A 654 -16.89 -30.53 14.97
CA VAL A 654 -16.38 -31.72 14.27
C VAL A 654 -14.94 -31.98 14.70
N THR A 655 -14.62 -33.26 14.93
CA THR A 655 -13.27 -33.69 15.31
C THR A 655 -12.25 -33.31 14.23
N HIS A 656 -11.18 -32.63 14.63
CA HIS A 656 -10.06 -32.27 13.78
C HIS A 656 -8.98 -33.36 13.80
N ARG A 657 -8.35 -33.61 12.66
CA ARG A 657 -7.35 -34.67 12.46
C ARG A 657 -6.10 -34.10 11.78
N ASP A 658 -4.97 -34.73 12.06
CA ASP A 658 -3.66 -34.32 11.54
C ASP A 658 -3.63 -34.50 10.02
N ARG A 659 -3.29 -33.43 9.30
CA ARG A 659 -3.29 -33.40 7.83
C ARG A 659 -2.35 -34.44 7.19
N TRP A 660 -1.30 -34.85 7.90
CA TRP A 660 -0.31 -35.82 7.41
C TRP A 660 -0.57 -37.23 7.93
N ARG A 661 -1.45 -37.38 8.92
CA ARG A 661 -1.81 -38.64 9.56
C ARG A 661 -3.31 -38.64 9.88
N ASP A 662 -4.13 -38.92 8.86
CA ASP A 662 -5.60 -38.90 8.91
C ASP A 662 -6.22 -39.79 10.02
N ASP A 663 -5.45 -40.71 10.61
CA ASP A 663 -5.88 -41.55 11.73
C ASP A 663 -5.72 -40.88 13.10
N LYS A 664 -4.92 -39.81 13.20
CA LYS A 664 -4.60 -39.13 14.45
C LYS A 664 -5.49 -37.91 14.69
N GLU A 665 -6.32 -38.00 15.72
CA GLU A 665 -7.09 -36.85 16.22
C GLU A 665 -6.16 -35.86 16.91
N VAL A 666 -6.29 -34.58 16.56
CA VAL A 666 -5.50 -33.49 17.14
C VAL A 666 -6.43 -32.32 17.51
N PRO A 667 -6.28 -31.71 18.69
CA PRO A 667 -7.09 -30.55 19.06
C PRO A 667 -6.86 -29.39 18.08
N TYR A 668 -7.93 -28.88 17.48
CA TYR A 668 -7.86 -27.68 16.64
C TYR A 668 -7.40 -26.49 17.48
N GLN A 669 -6.31 -25.82 17.07
CA GLN A 669 -5.75 -24.69 17.82
C GLN A 669 -6.03 -23.32 17.19
N GLY A 670 -6.19 -23.22 15.87
CA GLY A 670 -6.43 -21.95 15.18
C GLY A 670 -6.19 -22.04 13.68
N PRO A 671 -6.43 -20.94 12.93
CA PRO A 671 -6.46 -20.98 11.46
C PRO A 671 -5.09 -21.10 10.78
N TRP A 672 -3.97 -21.05 11.49
CA TRP A 672 -2.66 -21.40 10.93
C TRP A 672 -2.58 -22.87 10.52
N GLU A 673 -3.48 -23.72 10.99
CA GLU A 673 -3.73 -25.06 10.45
C GLU A 673 -5.21 -25.10 10.02
N PRO A 674 -5.53 -25.15 8.71
CA PRO A 674 -4.70 -25.51 7.56
C PRO A 674 -4.13 -24.32 6.74
N SER A 675 -3.63 -23.25 7.39
CA SER A 675 -3.11 -22.02 6.75
C SER A 675 -4.17 -21.16 6.05
N VAL A 676 -5.25 -20.80 6.77
CA VAL A 676 -6.36 -19.97 6.27
C VAL A 676 -6.04 -18.47 6.26
N ARG A 677 -4.99 -18.05 6.99
CA ARG A 677 -4.60 -16.63 7.14
C ARG A 677 -4.19 -16.03 5.80
N ASP A 678 -4.84 -14.95 5.39
CA ASP A 678 -4.68 -14.38 4.05
C ASP A 678 -4.06 -12.96 4.00
N ILE A 679 -3.74 -12.38 5.17
CA ILE A 679 -3.05 -11.09 5.30
C ILE A 679 -2.31 -11.04 6.64
N ASP A 680 -1.09 -10.49 6.65
CA ASP A 680 -0.35 -10.20 7.89
C ASP A 680 -0.58 -8.74 8.31
N PRO A 681 -1.49 -8.40 9.24
CA PRO A 681 -1.75 -7.01 9.62
C PRO A 681 -0.59 -6.34 10.39
N THR A 682 0.48 -7.07 10.73
CA THR A 682 1.58 -6.61 11.59
C THR A 682 2.74 -5.97 10.82
N ILE A 683 2.81 -6.21 9.50
CA ILE A 683 3.77 -5.64 8.56
C ILE A 683 3.17 -4.43 7.83
N LEU A 684 3.90 -3.32 7.76
CA LEU A 684 3.51 -2.14 6.96
C LEU A 684 4.34 -1.91 5.69
N ILE A 685 5.46 -2.60 5.50
CA ILE A 685 6.23 -2.54 4.24
C ILE A 685 5.49 -3.28 3.11
N ARG A 686 5.71 -2.81 1.87
CA ARG A 686 5.14 -3.42 0.65
C ARG A 686 6.07 -4.45 0.02
N LYS A 687 7.37 -4.31 0.26
CA LYS A 687 8.43 -5.19 -0.25
C LYS A 687 9.69 -5.03 0.57
N THR A 688 10.61 -5.97 0.41
CA THR A 688 12.02 -5.84 0.82
C THR A 688 12.86 -5.37 -0.37
N SER A 689 13.95 -4.66 -0.12
CA SER A 689 14.82 -4.11 -1.15
C SER A 689 15.97 -5.05 -1.53
N VAL A 690 15.72 -6.36 -1.58
CA VAL A 690 16.78 -7.33 -1.88
C VAL A 690 17.27 -7.12 -3.31
N LYS A 691 18.53 -6.75 -3.47
CA LYS A 691 19.19 -6.59 -4.78
C LYS A 691 20.59 -7.16 -4.71
N LYS A 692 20.78 -8.31 -5.35
CA LYS A 692 22.07 -9.02 -5.36
C LYS A 692 23.16 -8.23 -6.06
N GLY A 693 24.35 -8.23 -5.47
CA GLY A 693 25.54 -7.59 -6.05
C GLY A 693 25.58 -6.07 -5.97
N ASN A 694 24.61 -5.44 -5.28
CA ASN A 694 24.67 -4.01 -4.98
C ASN A 694 25.83 -3.70 -4.03
N VAL A 695 26.65 -2.70 -4.38
CA VAL A 695 27.70 -2.19 -3.49
C VAL A 695 27.06 -1.45 -2.32
N THR A 696 27.29 -1.96 -1.11
CA THR A 696 26.80 -1.38 0.15
C THR A 696 27.89 -1.45 1.22
N TRP A 697 27.67 -0.84 2.39
CA TRP A 697 28.64 -0.96 3.49
C TRP A 697 28.66 -2.36 4.12
N TRP A 698 27.64 -3.19 3.86
CA TRP A 698 27.55 -4.60 4.27
C TRP A 698 27.74 -5.60 3.11
N ASN A 699 28.01 -5.11 1.90
CA ASN A 699 28.52 -5.87 0.76
C ASN A 699 29.54 -4.99 -0.01
N PRO A 700 30.80 -4.95 0.46
CA PRO A 700 31.85 -4.10 -0.13
C PRO A 700 32.15 -4.46 -1.58
N ASN A 701 32.52 -3.44 -2.39
CA ASN A 701 32.86 -3.63 -3.79
C ASN A 701 34.06 -4.59 -3.97
N GLN A 702 33.99 -5.46 -4.98
CA GLN A 702 35.06 -6.39 -5.36
C GLN A 702 35.38 -6.22 -6.85
N GLU A 703 36.66 -6.25 -7.18
CA GLU A 703 37.13 -6.15 -8.56
C GLU A 703 37.57 -7.53 -9.04
N PHE A 704 37.02 -7.97 -10.18
CA PHE A 704 37.39 -9.22 -10.84
C PHE A 704 37.84 -8.93 -12.27
N ASP A 705 38.86 -9.65 -12.74
CA ASP A 705 39.24 -9.63 -14.16
C ASP A 705 38.28 -10.52 -14.97
N TRP A 706 37.13 -9.97 -15.32
CA TRP A 706 36.13 -10.65 -16.14
C TRP A 706 36.63 -10.95 -17.56
N GLN A 707 37.68 -10.26 -18.04
CA GLN A 707 38.24 -10.49 -19.38
C GLN A 707 39.14 -11.73 -19.42
N MET A 708 39.50 -12.29 -18.26
CA MET A 708 40.32 -13.49 -18.18
C MET A 708 39.64 -14.69 -18.88
N PRO A 709 40.36 -15.49 -19.69
CA PRO A 709 39.80 -16.69 -20.30
C PRO A 709 39.22 -17.66 -19.26
N HIS A 710 38.09 -18.31 -19.57
CA HIS A 710 37.32 -19.13 -18.61
C HIS A 710 38.18 -20.16 -17.86
N ALA A 711 39.01 -20.92 -18.58
CA ALA A 711 39.88 -21.94 -18.00
C ALA A 711 40.93 -21.36 -17.03
N ASN A 712 41.44 -20.16 -17.32
CA ASN A 712 42.41 -19.48 -16.45
C ASN A 712 41.71 -18.89 -15.23
N TRP A 713 40.54 -18.29 -15.43
CA TRP A 713 39.76 -17.70 -14.36
C TRP A 713 39.35 -18.78 -13.35
N ILE A 714 38.80 -19.91 -13.80
CA ILE A 714 38.35 -20.96 -12.88
C ILE A 714 39.50 -21.56 -12.07
N SER A 715 40.68 -21.71 -12.69
CA SER A 715 41.87 -22.30 -12.04
C SER A 715 42.64 -21.31 -11.15
N LEU A 716 42.24 -20.03 -11.11
CA LEU A 716 42.87 -19.03 -10.26
C LEU A 716 42.32 -19.15 -8.83
N HIS A 717 43.20 -19.52 -7.89
CA HIS A 717 42.85 -19.77 -6.48
C HIS A 717 43.12 -18.58 -5.55
N ASP A 718 43.88 -17.58 -5.99
CA ASP A 718 44.34 -16.46 -5.14
C ASP A 718 43.43 -15.22 -5.23
N ASP A 719 42.42 -15.23 -6.10
CA ASP A 719 41.52 -14.08 -6.36
C ASP A 719 40.14 -14.20 -5.66
N PHE A 720 40.00 -15.17 -4.75
CA PHE A 720 38.82 -15.26 -3.89
C PHE A 720 38.77 -14.07 -2.92
N PRO A 721 37.66 -13.30 -2.86
CA PRO A 721 37.48 -12.25 -1.87
C PRO A 721 37.66 -12.76 -0.44
N GLU A 722 38.37 -12.03 0.41
CA GLU A 722 38.61 -12.49 1.79
C GLU A 722 37.29 -12.52 2.59
N PRO A 723 36.81 -13.70 3.07
CA PRO A 723 35.49 -13.83 3.70
C PRO A 723 35.26 -12.94 4.92
N ILE A 724 36.32 -12.56 5.63
CA ILE A 724 36.27 -11.67 6.80
C ILE A 724 35.61 -10.32 6.44
N GLN A 725 35.83 -9.82 5.21
CA GLN A 725 35.27 -8.54 4.73
C GLN A 725 33.73 -8.57 4.59
N PHE A 726 33.13 -9.76 4.61
CA PHE A 726 31.68 -9.97 4.51
C PHE A 726 31.07 -10.49 5.81
N ILE A 727 31.87 -10.55 6.89
CA ILE A 727 31.43 -10.95 8.22
C ILE A 727 31.52 -9.78 9.19
N GLN A 728 32.57 -8.97 9.16
CA GLN A 728 32.74 -7.86 10.09
C GLN A 728 32.72 -6.52 9.37
N PHE A 729 31.85 -5.62 9.83
CA PHE A 729 31.61 -4.31 9.22
C PHE A 729 31.69 -3.19 10.25
N VAL A 730 31.95 -1.96 9.78
CA VAL A 730 31.75 -0.74 10.57
C VAL A 730 30.63 0.04 9.92
N ASN A 731 29.55 0.29 10.65
CA ASN A 731 28.44 1.09 10.13
C ASN A 731 28.89 2.57 10.05
N PRO A 732 28.85 3.19 8.86
CA PRO A 732 29.31 4.57 8.70
C PRO A 732 28.44 5.61 9.43
N GLU A 733 27.18 5.27 9.77
CA GLU A 733 26.24 6.21 10.42
C GLU A 733 26.47 6.33 11.93
N ASP A 734 26.78 5.22 12.61
CA ASP A 734 26.95 5.18 14.08
C ASP A 734 28.38 4.87 14.54
N GLY A 735 29.27 4.47 13.63
CA GLY A 735 30.65 4.10 13.90
C GLY A 735 30.84 2.77 14.66
N LYS A 736 29.77 1.99 14.86
CA LYS A 736 29.82 0.72 15.59
C LYS A 736 30.29 -0.42 14.70
N GLU A 737 30.87 -1.44 15.33
CA GLU A 737 31.21 -2.71 14.68
C GLU A 737 30.01 -3.66 14.67
N TRP A 738 29.76 -4.27 13.52
CA TRP A 738 28.67 -5.22 13.28
C TRP A 738 29.22 -6.53 12.74
N LEU A 739 28.55 -7.64 13.08
CA LEU A 739 28.84 -8.98 12.57
C LEU A 739 27.66 -9.49 11.73
N SER A 740 27.92 -10.08 10.56
CA SER A 740 26.95 -10.89 9.80
C SER A 740 26.80 -12.26 10.46
N LEU A 741 25.57 -12.63 10.79
CA LEU A 741 25.24 -13.98 11.25
C LEU A 741 24.94 -14.92 10.08
N GLU A 742 24.42 -14.39 8.97
CA GLU A 742 24.30 -15.12 7.72
C GLU A 742 24.27 -14.15 6.55
N SER A 743 25.01 -14.46 5.48
CA SER A 743 25.04 -13.68 4.25
C SER A 743 25.47 -14.55 3.07
N HIS A 744 24.91 -14.26 1.89
CA HIS A 744 25.16 -15.03 0.66
C HIS A 744 25.60 -14.13 -0.51
N PRO A 745 26.75 -13.44 -0.40
CA PRO A 745 27.18 -12.51 -1.44
C PRO A 745 27.50 -13.27 -2.74
N SER A 746 27.18 -12.66 -3.87
CA SER A 746 27.40 -13.23 -5.20
C SER A 746 27.83 -12.18 -6.21
N TRP A 747 28.72 -12.58 -7.11
CA TRP A 747 29.29 -11.77 -8.18
C TRP A 747 29.20 -12.52 -9.50
N GLN A 748 28.70 -11.85 -10.52
CA GLN A 748 28.52 -12.42 -11.84
C GLN A 748 29.12 -11.49 -12.90
N GLU A 749 29.70 -12.09 -13.93
CA GLU A 749 30.18 -11.38 -15.10
C GLU A 749 29.04 -10.54 -15.74
N PRO A 750 29.22 -9.22 -15.89
CA PRO A 750 28.20 -8.36 -16.47
C PRO A 750 27.85 -8.75 -17.91
N THR A 751 26.58 -8.74 -18.26
CA THR A 751 26.13 -8.91 -19.64
C THR A 751 26.47 -7.67 -20.47
N LEU A 752 27.18 -7.84 -21.59
CA LEU A 752 27.36 -6.75 -22.55
C LEU A 752 26.05 -6.47 -23.30
N ALA A 753 25.77 -5.21 -23.63
CA ALA A 753 24.48 -4.78 -24.21
C ALA A 753 24.08 -5.44 -25.56
N HIS A 754 25.00 -6.15 -26.21
CA HIS A 754 24.80 -6.82 -27.49
C HIS A 754 24.77 -8.36 -27.38
N GLU A 755 24.91 -8.90 -26.17
CA GLU A 755 24.91 -10.34 -25.91
C GLU A 755 23.56 -10.78 -25.33
N ASP A 756 23.11 -11.97 -25.72
CA ASP A 756 21.94 -12.60 -25.11
C ASP A 756 22.33 -13.16 -23.74
N GLU A 757 21.65 -12.69 -22.70
CA GLU A 757 21.89 -13.06 -21.31
C GLU A 757 21.86 -14.58 -21.06
N TYR A 758 21.10 -15.33 -21.88
CA TYR A 758 20.84 -16.76 -21.74
C TYR A 758 21.70 -17.66 -22.64
N HIS A 759 22.49 -17.10 -23.57
CA HIS A 759 23.27 -17.91 -24.53
C HIS A 759 24.78 -17.80 -24.36
N THR A 760 25.29 -16.79 -23.66
CA THR A 760 26.73 -16.63 -23.40
C THR A 760 27.13 -17.32 -22.08
N PRO A 761 28.18 -18.19 -22.06
CA PRO A 761 28.71 -18.71 -20.81
C PRO A 761 29.28 -17.58 -19.94
N LYS A 762 28.92 -17.53 -18.66
CA LYS A 762 29.31 -16.44 -17.75
C LYS A 762 30.05 -16.92 -16.52
N LYS A 763 31.08 -16.17 -16.13
CA LYS A 763 31.78 -16.37 -14.85
C LYS A 763 30.86 -15.98 -13.69
N ASN A 764 30.84 -16.82 -12.66
CA ASN A 764 30.06 -16.58 -11.46
C ASN A 764 30.84 -17.05 -10.22
N LEU A 765 30.81 -16.22 -9.18
CA LEU A 765 31.35 -16.51 -7.86
C LEU A 765 30.26 -16.25 -6.82
N TRP A 766 30.07 -17.16 -5.88
CA TRP A 766 29.16 -16.94 -4.75
C TRP A 766 29.77 -17.47 -3.47
N TYR A 767 29.41 -16.85 -2.34
CA TYR A 767 29.66 -17.35 -0.99
C TYR A 767 28.37 -17.65 -0.24
N GLN A 768 28.50 -18.56 0.71
CA GLN A 768 27.57 -18.87 1.77
C GLN A 768 28.37 -18.76 3.07
N LEU A 769 28.04 -17.75 3.87
CA LEU A 769 28.69 -17.45 5.14
C LEU A 769 27.64 -17.63 6.23
N ARG A 770 27.86 -18.57 7.15
CA ARG A 770 26.88 -18.90 8.21
C ARG A 770 27.54 -19.00 9.57
N ALA A 771 27.01 -18.28 10.54
CA ALA A 771 27.41 -18.35 11.94
C ALA A 771 26.80 -19.57 12.64
N TYR A 772 27.54 -20.14 13.58
CA TYR A 772 27.10 -21.16 14.51
C TYR A 772 27.61 -20.83 15.91
N ILE A 773 26.77 -21.09 16.91
CA ILE A 773 27.11 -20.88 18.32
C ILE A 773 27.27 -22.25 19.01
N VAL A 774 28.31 -22.39 19.82
CA VAL A 774 28.62 -23.60 20.60
C VAL A 774 29.01 -23.26 22.03
N SER A 775 29.02 -24.27 22.90
CA SER A 775 29.54 -24.10 24.25
C SER A 775 31.05 -23.77 24.22
N ASP A 776 31.51 -22.93 25.14
CA ASP A 776 32.94 -22.58 25.26
C ASP A 776 33.81 -23.84 25.45
N LYS A 777 33.27 -24.86 26.14
CA LYS A 777 33.93 -26.16 26.33
C LYS A 777 34.12 -26.95 25.03
N ALA A 778 33.16 -26.86 24.11
CA ALA A 778 33.22 -27.58 22.84
C ALA A 778 33.94 -26.79 21.74
N TYR A 779 34.11 -25.47 21.91
CA TYR A 779 34.62 -24.57 20.87
C TYR A 779 35.93 -25.04 20.24
N SER A 780 36.98 -25.31 21.05
CA SER A 780 38.27 -25.78 20.50
C SER A 780 38.14 -27.07 19.69
N LYS A 781 37.25 -27.98 20.09
CA LYS A 781 37.00 -29.22 19.36
C LYS A 781 36.30 -28.98 18.03
N PHE A 782 35.36 -28.04 17.99
CA PHE A 782 34.70 -27.63 16.74
C PHE A 782 35.65 -26.95 15.77
N ILE A 783 36.54 -26.09 16.25
CA ILE A 783 37.53 -25.42 15.40
C ILE A 783 38.49 -26.44 14.77
N GLU A 784 39.07 -27.34 15.58
CA GLU A 784 39.99 -28.37 15.06
C GLU A 784 39.31 -29.34 14.11
N TRP A 785 38.06 -29.71 14.38
CA TRP A 785 37.26 -30.52 13.46
C TRP A 785 36.95 -29.76 12.16
N GLY A 786 36.49 -28.51 12.24
CA GLY A 786 36.07 -27.69 11.10
C GLY A 786 37.20 -27.40 10.12
N LYS A 787 38.44 -27.26 10.62
CA LYS A 787 39.65 -27.12 9.79
C LYS A 787 39.88 -28.27 8.81
N THR A 788 39.34 -29.46 9.09
CA THR A 788 39.50 -30.63 8.23
C THR A 788 38.26 -30.92 7.38
N GLN A 789 37.19 -30.13 7.50
CA GLN A 789 35.92 -30.40 6.82
C GLN A 789 35.76 -29.63 5.50
N ASP A 790 35.00 -30.26 4.60
CA ASP A 790 34.52 -29.68 3.36
C ASP A 790 33.00 -29.50 3.43
N PHE A 791 32.55 -28.25 3.40
CA PHE A 791 31.16 -27.87 3.57
C PHE A 791 30.36 -27.83 2.25
N PHE A 792 30.96 -28.13 1.09
CA PHE A 792 30.31 -28.02 -0.23
C PHE A 792 29.03 -28.86 -0.36
N GLY A 793 28.89 -29.93 0.42
CA GLY A 793 27.68 -30.75 0.48
C GLY A 793 26.51 -30.15 1.25
N LYS A 794 26.60 -28.92 1.76
CA LYS A 794 25.53 -28.20 2.50
C LYS A 794 24.88 -29.02 3.63
N TRP A 795 25.69 -29.80 4.33
CA TRP A 795 25.22 -30.74 5.37
C TRP A 795 25.22 -30.15 6.78
N MET A 796 25.75 -28.92 6.96
CA MET A 796 25.62 -28.20 8.22
C MET A 796 24.18 -27.71 8.41
N PRO A 797 23.65 -27.64 9.65
CA PRO A 797 22.27 -27.24 9.89
C PRO A 797 21.95 -25.84 9.36
N GLU A 798 20.86 -25.70 8.61
CA GLU A 798 20.41 -24.40 8.08
C GLU A 798 19.38 -23.74 9.01
N HIS A 799 19.12 -22.44 8.79
CA HIS A 799 18.07 -21.73 9.51
C HIS A 799 16.68 -22.28 9.17
N ARG A 800 15.69 -21.92 9.99
CA ARG A 800 14.29 -22.32 9.78
C ARG A 800 13.58 -21.22 8.99
N GLU A 801 12.95 -21.58 7.88
CA GLU A 801 12.03 -20.68 7.17
C GLU A 801 10.67 -20.62 7.88
N GLN A 802 10.15 -19.42 8.13
CA GLN A 802 8.87 -19.14 8.75
C GLN A 802 7.91 -18.60 7.69
N ARG A 803 6.96 -19.44 7.25
CA ARG A 803 6.00 -19.09 6.18
C ARG A 803 4.57 -18.89 6.67
N ASP A 804 4.18 -19.55 7.76
CA ASP A 804 2.79 -19.60 8.26
C ASP A 804 2.52 -18.68 9.46
N LEU A 805 3.51 -17.90 9.89
CA LEU A 805 3.42 -16.98 11.02
C LEU A 805 3.34 -15.54 10.55
N PHE A 806 2.65 -14.70 11.32
CA PHE A 806 2.80 -13.27 11.15
C PHE A 806 4.13 -12.78 11.72
N SER A 807 4.73 -11.73 11.14
CA SER A 807 6.09 -11.29 11.49
C SER A 807 6.25 -10.97 12.97
N ARG A 808 5.26 -10.28 13.55
CA ARG A 808 5.28 -9.91 14.98
C ARG A 808 4.71 -10.99 15.89
N GLU A 809 4.43 -12.20 15.39
CA GLU A 809 4.06 -13.37 16.21
C GLU A 809 5.26 -14.20 16.67
N LEU A 810 6.44 -13.94 16.11
CA LEU A 810 7.67 -14.61 16.50
C LEU A 810 7.91 -14.42 18.01
N TYR A 811 8.42 -15.48 18.65
CA TYR A 811 8.89 -15.54 20.04
C TYR A 811 7.85 -15.62 21.17
N TRP A 812 6.58 -15.29 20.94
CA TRP A 812 5.58 -15.26 22.03
C TRP A 812 4.26 -15.97 21.73
N SER A 813 3.85 -16.02 20.46
CA SER A 813 2.48 -16.40 20.10
C SER A 813 2.24 -17.90 20.21
N PRO A 814 0.98 -18.34 20.43
CA PRO A 814 0.62 -19.76 20.35
C PRO A 814 1.01 -20.47 19.05
N PRO A 815 0.84 -19.89 17.84
CA PRO A 815 1.29 -20.56 16.63
C PRO A 815 2.82 -20.72 16.60
N TYR A 816 3.61 -19.75 17.08
CA TYR A 816 5.07 -19.91 17.22
C TYR A 816 5.42 -21.04 18.20
N ASN A 817 4.78 -21.08 19.37
CA ASN A 817 5.02 -22.12 20.38
C ASN A 817 4.64 -23.52 19.87
N SER A 818 3.52 -23.65 19.16
CA SER A 818 3.10 -24.90 18.53
C SER A 818 4.14 -25.40 17.54
N LEU A 819 4.72 -24.51 16.74
CA LEU A 819 5.78 -24.85 15.79
C LEU A 819 7.05 -25.33 16.52
N VAL A 820 7.46 -24.64 17.58
CA VAL A 820 8.62 -25.03 18.40
C VAL A 820 8.39 -26.41 19.04
N ASP A 821 7.23 -26.65 19.63
CA ASP A 821 6.88 -27.93 20.26
C ASP A 821 6.85 -29.10 19.26
N GLN A 822 6.38 -28.86 18.04
CA GLN A 822 6.44 -29.86 16.97
C GLN A 822 7.88 -30.20 16.63
N THR A 823 8.77 -29.21 16.51
CA THR A 823 10.19 -29.46 16.22
C THR A 823 10.90 -30.21 17.36
N GLN A 824 10.58 -29.91 18.63
CA GLN A 824 11.20 -30.60 19.77
C GLN A 824 10.89 -32.09 19.86
N LYS A 825 9.79 -32.55 19.24
CA LYS A 825 9.43 -33.97 19.17
C LYS A 825 10.26 -34.74 18.14
N ASP A 826 10.97 -34.05 17.25
CA ASP A 826 11.94 -34.64 16.35
C ASP A 826 13.31 -34.67 17.05
N GLU A 827 13.82 -35.87 17.38
CA GLU A 827 15.11 -36.06 18.04
C GLU A 827 16.28 -35.46 17.23
N CYS A 828 16.08 -35.19 15.94
CA CYS A 828 17.06 -34.56 15.06
C CYS A 828 16.99 -33.02 15.05
N ILE A 829 15.93 -32.38 15.59
CA ILE A 829 15.64 -30.94 15.44
C ILE A 829 15.25 -30.28 16.78
N GLN A 830 16.17 -30.17 17.74
CA GLN A 830 15.90 -29.42 18.98
C GLN A 830 16.10 -27.90 18.78
N HIS A 831 15.08 -27.15 18.35
CA HIS A 831 15.24 -25.70 18.15
C HIS A 831 15.70 -24.95 19.43
N PRO A 832 16.70 -24.05 19.38
CA PRO A 832 17.55 -23.66 18.24
C PRO A 832 18.85 -24.49 18.08
N TRP A 833 19.10 -25.46 18.96
CA TRP A 833 20.27 -26.36 18.99
C TRP A 833 20.10 -27.59 18.10
N ARG A 834 20.78 -27.61 16.95
CA ARG A 834 20.65 -28.70 15.98
C ARG A 834 21.83 -29.65 16.05
N ARG A 835 21.52 -30.95 16.01
CA ARG A 835 22.54 -31.96 15.74
C ARG A 835 22.96 -31.86 14.28
N ILE A 836 24.25 -32.03 14.04
CA ILE A 836 24.78 -32.12 12.68
C ILE A 836 24.40 -33.50 12.15
N THR A 837 23.67 -33.54 11.04
CA THR A 837 23.26 -34.79 10.38
C THR A 837 23.87 -34.86 8.98
N VAL A 838 24.63 -35.91 8.71
CA VAL A 838 25.27 -36.11 7.40
C VAL A 838 24.52 -37.16 6.59
N GLY A 839 24.28 -36.87 5.31
CA GLY A 839 23.72 -37.84 4.37
C GLY A 839 24.69 -39.00 4.09
N TYR A 840 24.22 -40.02 3.36
CA TYR A 840 24.98 -41.23 3.03
C TYR A 840 26.38 -40.96 2.44
N HIS A 841 26.58 -39.83 1.77
CA HIS A 841 27.85 -39.44 1.12
C HIS A 841 28.91 -38.85 2.06
N HIS A 842 28.60 -38.62 3.35
CA HIS A 842 29.49 -37.93 4.30
C HIS A 842 29.68 -38.71 5.62
N ARG A 843 29.51 -40.04 5.61
CA ARG A 843 29.56 -40.92 6.80
C ARG A 843 30.84 -40.83 7.64
N ASN A 844 31.96 -40.37 7.06
CA ASN A 844 33.26 -40.25 7.76
C ASN A 844 33.56 -38.82 8.26
N ALA A 845 32.55 -37.96 8.41
CA ALA A 845 32.75 -36.58 8.86
C ALA A 845 33.16 -36.43 10.35
N GLY A 846 33.33 -37.51 11.11
CA GLY A 846 33.82 -37.45 12.50
C GLY A 846 32.89 -36.73 13.49
N ILE A 847 31.60 -36.65 13.18
CA ILE A 847 30.61 -35.86 13.93
C ILE A 847 30.10 -36.53 15.22
N GLU A 848 30.36 -37.82 15.42
CA GLU A 848 29.78 -38.66 16.48
C GLU A 848 30.01 -38.13 17.90
N ASN A 849 31.09 -37.35 18.07
CA ASN A 849 31.48 -36.79 19.37
C ASN A 849 31.25 -35.27 19.47
N LEU A 850 30.58 -34.63 18.50
CA LEU A 850 30.30 -33.20 18.54
C LEU A 850 28.99 -32.93 19.29
N GLU A 851 28.99 -31.83 20.05
CA GLU A 851 27.76 -31.31 20.67
C GLU A 851 26.81 -30.75 19.58
N PRO A 852 25.52 -30.51 19.88
CA PRO A 852 24.68 -29.72 18.99
C PRO A 852 25.23 -28.31 18.78
N VAL A 853 24.99 -27.74 17.59
CA VAL A 853 25.30 -26.34 17.26
C VAL A 853 24.03 -25.51 17.27
N MET A 854 24.09 -24.27 17.72
CA MET A 854 22.96 -23.35 17.61
C MET A 854 23.06 -22.57 16.30
N VAL A 855 21.97 -22.60 15.51
CA VAL A 855 21.80 -21.72 14.34
C VAL A 855 21.22 -20.40 14.85
N PRO A 856 21.92 -19.26 14.72
CA PRO A 856 21.58 -18.02 15.41
C PRO A 856 20.40 -17.25 14.79
N ILE A 857 19.89 -17.67 13.63
CA ILE A 857 18.89 -16.93 12.87
C ILE A 857 17.69 -17.80 12.49
N GLU A 858 16.59 -17.14 12.12
CA GLU A 858 15.46 -17.69 11.36
C GLU A 858 15.23 -16.80 10.11
N ASP A 859 14.58 -17.34 9.07
CA ASP A 859 14.17 -16.57 7.90
C ASP A 859 12.66 -16.38 7.93
N TYR A 860 12.21 -15.12 7.93
CA TYR A 860 10.80 -14.80 7.83
C TYR A 860 10.43 -14.64 6.36
N ILE A 861 9.39 -15.33 5.89
CA ILE A 861 8.93 -15.27 4.50
C ILE A 861 7.41 -15.12 4.46
N TRP A 862 6.93 -14.02 3.90
CA TRP A 862 5.52 -13.79 3.61
C TRP A 862 5.28 -13.77 2.09
N SER A 863 4.82 -14.89 1.56
CA SER A 863 4.54 -15.09 0.13
C SER A 863 3.06 -15.35 -0.18
N GLU A 864 2.15 -15.06 0.76
CA GLU A 864 0.72 -15.32 0.61
C GLU A 864 0.16 -14.59 -0.61
N GLN A 865 -0.31 -15.34 -1.62
CA GLN A 865 -0.80 -14.80 -2.88
C GLN A 865 -2.08 -13.96 -2.73
N TYR A 866 -2.86 -14.21 -1.67
CA TYR A 866 -4.10 -13.50 -1.38
C TYR A 866 -3.90 -12.19 -0.62
N ASP A 867 -2.70 -11.94 -0.08
CA ASP A 867 -2.30 -10.63 0.47
C ASP A 867 -1.85 -9.74 -0.70
N MET A 868 -2.77 -8.94 -1.20
CA MET A 868 -2.49 -8.05 -2.32
C MET A 868 -1.90 -6.72 -1.87
N SER A 869 -1.60 -6.50 -0.59
CA SER A 869 -0.95 -5.27 -0.13
C SER A 869 0.55 -5.22 -0.51
N LYS A 870 1.19 -6.39 -0.61
CA LYS A 870 2.60 -6.54 -0.99
C LYS A 870 2.82 -6.43 -2.50
N GLU A 871 3.95 -5.87 -2.90
CA GLU A 871 4.41 -5.80 -4.30
C GLU A 871 5.09 -7.10 -4.74
N GLU A 872 5.78 -7.76 -3.81
CA GLU A 872 6.46 -9.05 -4.01
C GLU A 872 6.45 -9.83 -2.69
N SER A 873 7.07 -11.02 -2.65
CA SER A 873 7.27 -11.74 -1.39
C SER A 873 8.15 -10.92 -0.44
N ILE A 874 7.72 -10.79 0.81
CA ILE A 874 8.49 -10.08 1.84
C ILE A 874 9.33 -11.13 2.56
N SER A 875 10.65 -11.03 2.52
CA SER A 875 11.53 -11.93 3.26
C SER A 875 12.74 -11.21 3.82
N PHE A 876 13.10 -11.57 5.05
CA PHE A 876 14.27 -11.04 5.74
C PHE A 876 14.66 -11.94 6.90
N TYR A 877 15.94 -11.90 7.25
CA TYR A 877 16.43 -12.66 8.39
C TYR A 877 16.06 -12.00 9.73
N VAL A 878 15.84 -12.84 10.73
CA VAL A 878 15.56 -12.44 12.11
C VAL A 878 16.41 -13.26 13.08
N PRO A 879 16.73 -12.76 14.28
CA PRO A 879 17.45 -13.56 15.28
C PRO A 879 16.58 -14.75 15.73
N ASN A 880 17.20 -15.86 16.12
CA ASN A 880 16.45 -16.95 16.75
C ASN A 880 15.91 -16.53 18.14
N SER A 881 15.00 -17.33 18.69
CA SER A 881 14.42 -17.08 20.04
C SER A 881 15.46 -16.94 21.14
N PHE A 882 16.54 -17.72 21.12
CA PHE A 882 17.60 -17.62 22.14
C PHE A 882 18.28 -16.25 22.13
N LEU A 883 18.65 -15.73 20.95
CA LEU A 883 19.25 -14.41 20.83
C LEU A 883 18.25 -13.31 21.20
N PHE A 884 17.01 -13.43 20.76
CA PHE A 884 15.93 -12.50 21.10
C PHE A 884 15.79 -12.36 22.62
N ASP A 885 15.72 -13.48 23.34
CA ASP A 885 15.55 -13.50 24.80
C ASP A 885 16.80 -12.99 25.53
N LYS A 886 17.99 -13.49 25.16
CA LYS A 886 19.23 -13.19 25.90
C LYS A 886 19.72 -11.76 25.71
N LEU A 887 19.49 -11.19 24.54
CA LEU A 887 19.79 -9.78 24.27
C LEU A 887 18.64 -8.85 24.67
N LYS A 888 17.53 -9.40 25.18
CA LYS A 888 16.32 -8.65 25.56
C LYS A 888 15.82 -7.77 24.43
N LEU A 889 15.75 -8.35 23.23
CA LEU A 889 15.34 -7.65 22.03
C LEU A 889 13.84 -7.34 22.07
N GLN A 890 13.49 -6.26 21.38
CA GLN A 890 12.13 -5.81 21.17
C GLN A 890 11.97 -5.42 19.71
N PHE A 891 10.79 -5.68 19.15
CA PHE A 891 10.43 -5.19 17.83
C PHE A 891 10.45 -3.67 17.81
N THR A 892 11.00 -3.08 16.74
CA THR A 892 10.93 -1.63 16.52
C THR A 892 9.75 -1.26 15.62
N GLU A 893 9.64 0.00 15.20
CA GLU A 893 8.63 0.45 14.24
C GLU A 893 8.96 -0.04 12.81
N THR A 894 10.24 -0.28 12.53
CA THR A 894 10.76 -0.80 11.26
C THR A 894 10.81 -2.32 11.29
N GLU A 895 10.21 -2.97 10.28
CA GLU A 895 10.29 -4.42 10.09
C GLU A 895 11.75 -4.91 9.99
N GLY A 896 12.01 -6.13 10.47
CA GLY A 896 13.36 -6.72 10.48
C GLY A 896 14.39 -5.99 11.35
N THR A 897 14.00 -5.01 12.17
CA THR A 897 14.90 -4.26 13.06
C THR A 897 14.53 -4.46 14.53
N PHE A 898 15.53 -4.80 15.34
CA PHE A 898 15.39 -5.14 16.75
C PHE A 898 16.28 -4.27 17.63
N ALA A 899 15.68 -3.75 18.71
CA ALA A 899 16.36 -2.91 19.69
C ALA A 899 16.36 -3.56 21.08
N ASN A 900 17.35 -3.20 21.91
CA ASN A 900 17.34 -3.57 23.33
C ASN A 900 16.33 -2.71 24.12
N SER A 901 16.21 -2.98 25.43
CA SER A 901 15.32 -2.24 26.34
C SER A 901 15.62 -0.74 26.46
N ASN A 902 16.80 -0.27 26.03
CA ASN A 902 17.18 1.14 26.02
C ASN A 902 16.86 1.83 24.67
N GLY A 903 16.22 1.10 23.73
CA GLY A 903 15.91 1.59 22.39
C GLY A 903 17.10 1.64 21.43
N GLN A 904 18.24 1.03 21.79
CA GLN A 904 19.40 0.95 20.90
C GLN A 904 19.23 -0.23 19.95
N ILE A 905 19.40 -0.02 18.64
CA ILE A 905 19.38 -1.08 17.65
C ILE A 905 20.55 -2.03 17.91
N VAL A 906 20.25 -3.33 18.02
CA VAL A 906 21.24 -4.39 18.29
C VAL A 906 21.31 -5.39 17.14
N CYS A 907 20.22 -5.61 16.42
CA CYS A 907 20.16 -6.59 15.34
C CYS A 907 19.19 -6.14 14.25
N PHE A 908 19.57 -6.24 12.98
CA PHE A 908 18.67 -5.93 11.85
C PHE A 908 19.12 -6.55 10.53
N ASP A 909 18.18 -6.72 9.60
CA ASP A 909 18.47 -6.99 8.18
C ASP A 909 18.38 -5.68 7.37
N PRO A 910 19.50 -5.17 6.81
CA PRO A 910 19.51 -3.89 6.10
C PRO A 910 18.72 -3.94 4.78
N SER A 911 18.53 -5.13 4.19
CA SER A 911 17.82 -5.29 2.92
C SER A 911 16.34 -4.93 3.02
N VAL A 912 15.78 -4.88 4.23
CA VAL A 912 14.40 -4.44 4.46
C VAL A 912 14.21 -2.98 4.06
N ALA A 913 15.18 -2.11 4.38
CA ALA A 913 15.05 -0.66 4.18
C ALA A 913 15.93 -0.11 3.05
N LYS A 914 17.03 -0.77 2.71
CA LYS A 914 18.01 -0.29 1.73
C LYS A 914 18.31 -1.37 0.70
N ALA A 915 18.55 -0.95 -0.54
CA ALA A 915 18.81 -1.88 -1.63
C ALA A 915 20.15 -2.62 -1.46
N GLY A 916 20.11 -3.94 -1.28
CA GLY A 916 21.31 -4.75 -1.08
C GLY A 916 21.01 -6.21 -0.79
N ASP A 917 22.05 -6.99 -0.52
CA ASP A 917 21.89 -8.39 -0.10
C ASP A 917 21.27 -8.47 1.30
N SER A 918 20.41 -9.49 1.50
CA SER A 918 19.91 -9.84 2.83
C SER A 918 21.03 -10.41 3.68
N CYS A 919 21.12 -9.89 4.90
CA CYS A 919 22.20 -10.16 5.83
C CYS A 919 21.75 -9.85 7.25
N LEU A 920 21.70 -10.82 8.16
CA LEU A 920 21.37 -10.51 9.55
C LEU A 920 22.61 -9.92 10.24
N LEU A 921 22.59 -8.61 10.46
CA LEU A 921 23.63 -7.90 11.17
C LEU A 921 23.33 -7.84 12.67
N ILE A 922 24.36 -8.05 13.49
CA ILE A 922 24.28 -7.93 14.95
C ILE A 922 25.43 -7.09 15.50
N CYS A 923 25.18 -6.24 16.49
CA CYS A 923 26.19 -5.39 17.08
C CYS A 923 27.25 -6.23 17.80
N LYS A 924 28.52 -6.09 17.41
CA LYS A 924 29.62 -6.99 17.81
C LYS A 924 29.82 -7.01 19.33
N ALA A 925 29.85 -5.84 19.96
CA ALA A 925 30.14 -5.73 21.38
C ALA A 925 29.07 -6.42 22.24
N GLU A 926 27.80 -6.10 22.00
CA GLU A 926 26.64 -6.64 22.71
C GLU A 926 26.49 -8.15 22.48
N PHE A 927 26.74 -8.63 21.25
CA PHE A 927 26.68 -10.04 20.93
C PHE A 927 27.77 -10.85 21.63
N LEU A 928 29.04 -10.42 21.54
CA LEU A 928 30.15 -11.13 22.15
C LEU A 928 30.10 -11.09 23.69
N ASP A 929 29.68 -9.97 24.28
CA ASP A 929 29.44 -9.86 25.73
C ASP A 929 28.36 -10.85 26.18
N MET A 930 27.23 -10.92 25.47
CA MET A 930 26.16 -11.88 25.75
C MET A 930 26.66 -13.33 25.65
N LEU A 931 27.40 -13.68 24.59
CA LEU A 931 27.96 -15.02 24.44
C LEU A 931 28.90 -15.38 25.59
N ASN A 932 29.80 -14.47 25.97
CA ASN A 932 30.73 -14.67 27.09
C ASN A 932 29.97 -14.91 28.41
N GLN A 933 28.92 -14.13 28.69
CA GLN A 933 28.10 -14.29 29.89
C GLN A 933 27.34 -15.63 29.92
N GLN A 934 26.97 -16.17 28.76
CA GLN A 934 26.30 -17.47 28.65
C GLN A 934 27.29 -18.66 28.54
N GLY A 935 28.61 -18.43 28.53
CA GLY A 935 29.61 -19.48 28.35
C GLY A 935 29.58 -20.08 26.93
N LEU A 936 29.31 -19.25 25.93
CA LEU A 936 29.16 -19.61 24.53
C LEU A 936 30.23 -18.93 23.66
N ARG A 937 30.47 -19.49 22.48
CA ARG A 937 31.38 -18.96 21.45
C ARG A 937 30.74 -19.09 20.07
N VAL A 938 31.13 -18.23 19.15
CA VAL A 938 30.67 -18.22 17.76
C VAL A 938 31.81 -18.56 16.80
N PHE A 939 31.49 -19.30 15.74
CA PHE A 939 32.33 -19.49 14.56
C PHE A 939 31.46 -19.44 13.30
N TRP A 940 32.08 -19.36 12.13
CA TRP A 940 31.41 -19.33 10.85
C TRP A 940 31.91 -20.45 9.94
N THR A 941 31.02 -21.04 9.15
CA THR A 941 31.43 -21.84 7.99
C THR A 941 31.47 -20.94 6.77
N VAL A 942 32.53 -21.07 5.98
CA VAL A 942 32.68 -20.43 4.68
C VAL A 942 32.52 -21.52 3.64
N LEU A 943 31.62 -21.29 2.69
CA LEU A 943 31.49 -22.10 1.48
C LEU A 943 31.40 -21.16 0.28
N GLY A 944 32.16 -21.41 -0.76
CA GLY A 944 32.15 -20.63 -1.98
C GLY A 944 32.47 -21.43 -3.21
N GLN A 945 31.98 -20.98 -4.36
CA GLN A 945 32.19 -21.66 -5.62
C GLN A 945 32.41 -20.66 -6.74
N LYS A 946 33.43 -20.95 -7.54
CA LYS A 946 33.77 -20.31 -8.80
C LYS A 946 33.35 -21.23 -9.94
N SER A 947 32.44 -20.78 -10.79
CA SER A 947 31.86 -21.58 -11.86
C SER A 947 31.64 -20.76 -13.15
N ILE A 948 31.53 -21.46 -14.28
CA ILE A 948 31.03 -20.91 -15.53
C ILE A 948 29.62 -21.46 -15.76
N TYR A 949 28.61 -20.58 -15.78
CA TYR A 949 27.22 -20.98 -16.08
C TYR A 949 26.97 -21.02 -17.58
N HIS A 950 26.31 -22.07 -18.07
CA HIS A 950 25.82 -22.19 -19.44
C HIS A 950 24.38 -22.77 -19.43
N SER A 951 23.40 -22.06 -20.00
CA SER A 951 21.98 -22.45 -19.96
C SER A 951 21.52 -23.35 -21.11
N ALA A 952 22.31 -23.53 -22.17
CA ALA A 952 21.91 -24.38 -23.29
C ALA A 952 22.22 -25.86 -23.00
N HIS A 953 21.19 -26.70 -23.08
CA HIS A 953 21.32 -28.15 -23.18
C HIS A 953 22.07 -28.49 -24.49
N GLY A 954 23.41 -28.54 -24.47
CA GLY A 954 24.18 -28.99 -25.63
C GLY A 954 25.63 -28.50 -25.80
N GLY A 955 26.24 -27.79 -24.87
CA GLY A 955 27.66 -27.39 -24.97
C GLY A 955 28.62 -28.49 -24.47
N GLU A 956 29.58 -28.91 -25.30
CA GLU A 956 30.60 -29.95 -25.01
C GLU A 956 31.73 -29.52 -24.04
N GLU A 957 31.70 -28.29 -23.50
CA GLU A 957 32.74 -27.80 -22.58
C GLU A 957 32.37 -28.05 -21.11
N ASN A 958 32.82 -29.19 -20.58
CA ASN A 958 32.82 -29.45 -19.13
C ASN A 958 33.87 -28.58 -18.43
N PHE A 959 33.51 -27.33 -18.10
CA PHE A 959 34.36 -26.50 -17.25
C PHE A 959 34.42 -27.09 -15.84
N SER A 960 35.64 -27.18 -15.28
CA SER A 960 35.82 -27.57 -13.88
C SER A 960 35.25 -26.51 -12.94
N GLN A 961 35.10 -26.81 -11.66
CA GLN A 961 34.54 -25.87 -10.67
C GLN A 961 35.53 -25.74 -9.51
N THR A 962 35.86 -24.52 -9.09
CA THR A 962 36.77 -24.32 -7.97
C THR A 962 35.98 -23.94 -6.74
N VAL A 963 36.27 -24.62 -5.63
CA VAL A 963 35.55 -24.47 -4.36
C VAL A 963 36.50 -23.93 -3.30
N ILE A 964 36.03 -22.93 -2.56
CA ILE A 964 36.63 -22.50 -1.30
C ILE A 964 35.72 -22.95 -0.16
N SER A 965 36.27 -23.62 0.84
CA SER A 965 35.53 -24.10 2.00
C SER A 965 36.41 -23.95 3.24
N GLY A 966 35.80 -23.71 4.40
CA GLY A 966 36.56 -23.71 5.65
C GLY A 966 35.79 -23.16 6.83
N ILE A 967 36.53 -22.89 7.90
CA ILE A 967 35.98 -22.36 9.14
C ILE A 967 36.65 -21.02 9.47
N LEU A 968 35.85 -20.07 9.92
CA LEU A 968 36.30 -18.77 10.36
C LEU A 968 35.92 -18.59 11.84
N HIS A 969 36.86 -18.13 12.65
CA HIS A 969 36.70 -18.14 14.11
C HIS A 969 37.50 -17.02 14.77
N PHE A 970 37.16 -16.67 16.01
CA PHE A 970 37.95 -15.72 16.79
C PHE A 970 39.21 -16.38 17.37
N LYS A 971 40.34 -15.68 17.29
CA LYS A 971 41.60 -15.94 17.97
C LYS A 971 42.20 -14.59 18.41
N ASP A 972 42.45 -14.42 19.71
CA ASP A 972 42.95 -13.15 20.27
C ASP A 972 42.14 -11.92 19.83
N ASP A 973 40.80 -12.03 19.89
CA ASP A 973 39.81 -11.03 19.46
C ASP A 973 39.83 -10.62 17.98
N GLN A 974 40.57 -11.35 17.14
CA GLN A 974 40.61 -11.17 15.68
C GLN A 974 40.01 -12.38 14.96
N LEU A 975 39.38 -12.15 13.81
CA LEU A 975 38.87 -13.21 12.96
C LEU A 975 40.01 -13.86 12.17
N GLN A 976 40.09 -15.18 12.23
CA GLN A 976 41.01 -15.99 11.44
C GLN A 976 40.19 -16.93 10.55
N PHE A 977 40.61 -17.09 9.28
CA PHE A 977 40.02 -18.03 8.33
C PHE A 977 40.98 -19.19 8.05
N ASP A 978 40.58 -20.41 8.40
CA ASP A 978 41.29 -21.63 8.02
C ASP A 978 40.61 -22.24 6.79
N ARG A 979 41.28 -22.13 5.64
CA ARG A 979 40.69 -22.39 4.31
C ARG A 979 41.23 -23.65 3.63
N ILE A 980 40.36 -24.26 2.84
CA ILE A 980 40.63 -25.34 1.89
C ILE A 980 40.15 -24.86 0.52
N ILE A 981 41.00 -24.90 -0.49
CA ILE A 981 40.65 -24.60 -1.89
C ILE A 981 41.00 -25.82 -2.75
N TYR A 982 40.08 -26.24 -3.61
CA TYR A 982 40.27 -27.41 -4.49
C TYR A 982 39.38 -27.35 -5.73
N ASP A 983 39.74 -28.11 -6.77
CA ASP A 983 38.89 -28.35 -7.94
C ASP A 983 37.87 -29.47 -7.64
N ALA A 984 36.57 -29.13 -7.70
CA ALA A 984 35.49 -30.04 -7.37
C ALA A 984 35.36 -31.21 -8.35
N THR A 985 35.73 -31.02 -9.62
CA THR A 985 35.68 -32.07 -10.64
C THR A 985 36.73 -33.13 -10.34
N GLU A 986 37.95 -32.72 -9.99
CA GLU A 986 39.02 -33.65 -9.58
C GLU A 986 38.63 -34.42 -8.32
N LYS A 987 38.12 -33.73 -7.30
CA LYS A 987 37.69 -34.36 -6.04
C LYS A 987 36.51 -35.31 -6.21
N TYR A 988 35.58 -35.03 -7.13
CA TYR A 988 34.50 -35.94 -7.47
C TYR A 988 35.02 -37.22 -8.13
N LEU A 989 35.95 -37.09 -9.08
CA LEU A 989 36.59 -38.25 -9.74
C LEU A 989 37.40 -39.11 -8.77
N GLU A 990 38.02 -38.51 -7.75
CA GLU A 990 38.68 -39.25 -6.66
C GLU A 990 37.67 -40.02 -5.80
N ARG A 991 36.56 -39.38 -5.40
CA ARG A 991 35.48 -40.03 -4.62
C ARG A 991 34.79 -41.17 -5.38
N GLU A 992 34.60 -41.04 -6.70
CA GLU A 992 34.06 -42.12 -7.56
C GLU A 992 34.98 -43.34 -7.60
N LYS A 993 36.31 -43.15 -7.56
CA LYS A 993 37.28 -44.26 -7.50
C LYS A 993 37.25 -45.01 -6.17
N GLU A 994 36.92 -44.33 -5.07
CA GLU A 994 36.83 -44.90 -3.72
C GLU A 994 35.47 -45.53 -3.40
N ARG A 995 34.48 -45.36 -4.28
CA ARG A 995 33.12 -45.88 -4.09
C ARG A 995 33.14 -47.43 -4.12
N PRO A 996 32.65 -48.12 -3.07
CA PRO A 996 32.53 -49.57 -3.10
C PRO A 996 31.64 -49.98 -4.29
N LYS A 997 32.12 -50.92 -5.12
CA LYS A 997 31.31 -51.52 -6.20
C LYS A 997 30.26 -52.48 -5.64
N GLU A 998 29.34 -52.00 -4.81
CA GLU A 998 28.15 -52.77 -4.45
C GLU A 998 27.02 -52.43 -5.42
N ARG A 999 26.81 -53.33 -6.38
CA ARG A 999 25.59 -53.36 -7.21
C ARG A 999 24.40 -53.63 -6.29
N PHE A 1000 23.64 -52.59 -5.95
CA PHE A 1000 22.25 -52.78 -5.55
C PHE A 1000 21.45 -53.21 -6.78
N SER A 1001 21.00 -54.47 -6.81
CA SER A 1001 20.00 -54.91 -7.77
C SER A 1001 18.65 -54.34 -7.36
N TRP A 1002 18.09 -53.45 -8.18
CA TRP A 1002 16.68 -53.09 -8.12
C TRP A 1002 15.83 -54.29 -8.56
N LYS A 1003 15.54 -55.21 -7.63
CA LYS A 1003 14.39 -56.10 -7.69
C LYS A 1003 13.81 -56.18 -6.29
N GLU A 1004 12.49 -56.01 -6.22
CA GLU A 1004 11.64 -55.94 -5.02
C GLU A 1004 11.53 -54.56 -4.36
N VAL A 1005 10.83 -53.62 -5.03
CA VAL A 1005 9.52 -53.09 -4.58
C VAL A 1005 8.80 -52.51 -5.81
N ASN A 1006 7.62 -53.03 -6.13
CA ASN A 1006 6.63 -52.52 -7.09
C ASN A 1006 5.24 -52.76 -6.44
N PRO A 1007 4.11 -52.11 -6.77
CA PRO A 1007 3.84 -50.85 -7.50
C PRO A 1007 2.92 -49.88 -6.70
N PHE A 1008 3.06 -48.57 -6.89
CA PHE A 1008 1.91 -47.65 -6.98
C PHE A 1008 2.31 -46.54 -7.96
N THR A 1009 2.32 -46.91 -9.23
CA THR A 1009 2.34 -46.00 -10.38
C THR A 1009 0.91 -45.54 -10.64
N PHE A 1010 0.65 -44.24 -10.58
CA PHE A 1010 -0.46 -43.63 -11.32
C PHE A 1010 0.13 -43.07 -12.61
N GLU A 1011 -0.30 -43.68 -13.72
CA GLU A 1011 -0.09 -43.20 -15.08
C GLU A 1011 -0.82 -41.86 -15.26
N PHE A 1012 -0.11 -40.87 -15.79
CA PHE A 1012 -0.72 -39.74 -16.48
C PHE A 1012 -1.01 -40.19 -17.92
N ASP A 1013 -2.29 -40.31 -18.27
CA ASP A 1013 -2.72 -40.37 -19.66
C ASP A 1013 -2.76 -38.92 -20.20
N GLU A 1014 -1.91 -38.65 -21.18
CA GLU A 1014 -2.05 -37.51 -22.09
C GLU A 1014 -3.14 -37.82 -23.10
N GLU A 1015 -4.36 -37.33 -22.89
CA GLU A 1015 -5.35 -36.94 -23.92
C GLU A 1015 -6.61 -36.32 -23.27
N GLU A 1016 -6.59 -34.99 -23.10
CA GLU A 1016 -7.70 -33.99 -23.25
C GLU A 1016 -7.40 -32.68 -22.49
#